data_AF-A0A520BS52-F1
#
_entry.id   AF-A0A520BS52-F1
#
_cell.length_a   1.000
_cell.length_b   1.000
_cell.length_c   1.000
_cell.angle_alpha   90.00
_cell.angle_beta   90.00
_cell.angle_gamma   90.00
#
_symmetry.space_group_name_H-M   'P 1'
#
loop_
_entity.id
_entity.type
_entity.pdbx_description
1 polymer ?
#
loop_
_entity_poly.entity_id
_entity_poly.type
_entity_poly.pdbx_seq_one_letter_code
_entity_poly.pdbx_strand_id
1 'polypeptide(L)'
;PTAVNANVKLQAQKLAELNTLLALFGQGPVSGAAEGGGDLQLQRAGSGSSPAWRIGGSGRLALTNASAQGITLANARAQGSLPLPGADGDSPVALTLDVGGLRHPQANVKLAKLELQGRRSAHDIKAEVAGLLPAPAGSDRPDLNIGATLQAQGRWDGQAWAGRIARLDVAPLRPGTPPTLATSNVALRIGPGLRVSAEPGRAEVGGAFVRWQTLSWAGGERPELRAELQLEDLAAAPLMARWQPDFGWGGDLRVAGHASLGLVDNRLSGELLIERRSGDLRVTDEFGSRPLGLTDLRLALNVQDGIWRFAQGLAGTELGSFAGALTLTPAGRWPDAATPMQGVLQANVSDLSTWGRWVPAGWRLAGRAAAIVQVGGRFGAPDLTGRVDGEGLALRHLLFGVDVTDGRFTLDLKGQHAELTRLEARGGDGWLRATGNAELGSSPRAHVELKADKLRVLSRVDRRIVASGDAQLDLDDKGLALAGKLRVDEGLFDFTRGDAPTLGDDVTVVRSSRQAGPAAPPAPKAARNSAVNVSLDFGRDFKVRGRGLSTTLRGQLQIAQKNDSPLRVTGKLNADGGQYAAYGQKLEIERGDITFTGALDNPSLDLLAVRPNLDVRVGVYVGGTALSPRVSLYSEPDMSDTDKLSWLLLGREPSGLASNDTALLQRAALALLSGEGEGATGKALRQIGLDELSLSQSEDDAKSTIVRLGKQISRRWYVGYERGLNATTGSWQLIYRIAQRFTLRAQSGDDTALDLIWQWKWN
;
A
#
# COMPACT_ATOMS: atom_id res chain seq x y z
N PRO A 1 -40.54 21.15 -63.59
CA PRO A 1 -39.27 21.90 -63.37
C PRO A 1 -38.04 20.98 -63.44
N THR A 2 -37.05 21.33 -64.27
CA THR A 2 -35.75 20.65 -64.37
C THR A 2 -34.74 21.16 -63.34
N ALA A 3 -34.95 22.38 -62.81
CA ALA A 3 -34.23 22.94 -61.68
C ALA A 3 -35.18 23.79 -60.81
N VAL A 4 -34.90 23.87 -59.52
CA VAL A 4 -35.57 24.73 -58.53
C VAL A 4 -34.49 25.43 -57.74
N ASN A 5 -34.50 26.76 -57.72
CA ASN A 5 -33.63 27.57 -56.88
C ASN A 5 -34.50 28.23 -55.80
N ALA A 6 -34.09 28.09 -54.55
CA ALA A 6 -34.74 28.73 -53.41
C ALA A 6 -33.70 29.55 -52.65
N ASN A 7 -34.03 30.80 -52.34
CA ASN A 7 -33.28 31.58 -51.36
C ASN A 7 -34.05 31.54 -50.04
N VAL A 8 -33.36 31.18 -48.96
CA VAL A 8 -33.95 31.09 -47.63
C VAL A 8 -33.24 32.09 -46.74
N LYS A 9 -34.01 33.02 -46.18
CA LYS A 9 -33.55 33.90 -45.10
C LYS A 9 -34.31 33.54 -43.83
N LEU A 10 -33.57 33.19 -42.78
CA LEU A 10 -34.11 32.82 -41.49
C LEU A 10 -33.67 33.84 -40.44
N GLN A 11 -34.61 34.63 -39.94
CA GLN A 11 -34.33 35.56 -38.84
C GLN A 11 -35.43 35.39 -37.80
N ALA A 12 -35.23 34.42 -36.90
CA ALA A 12 -36.19 34.06 -35.86
C ALA A 12 -35.58 34.39 -34.49
N GLN A 13 -36.00 35.51 -33.89
CA GLN A 13 -35.60 35.85 -32.52
C GLN A 13 -36.15 34.86 -31.49
N LYS A 14 -37.27 34.19 -31.82
CA LYS A 14 -37.85 33.08 -31.07
C LYS A 14 -38.15 31.92 -32.01
N LEU A 15 -37.32 30.89 -32.01
CA LEU A 15 -37.53 29.61 -32.71
C LEU A 15 -38.90 28.99 -32.40
N ALA A 16 -39.47 29.28 -31.22
CA ALA A 16 -40.79 28.82 -30.83
C ALA A 16 -41.91 29.29 -31.78
N GLU A 17 -41.73 30.40 -32.50
CA GLU A 17 -42.68 30.91 -33.49
C GLU A 17 -42.78 29.99 -34.73
N LEU A 18 -41.76 29.14 -34.96
CA LEU A 18 -41.75 28.15 -36.03
C LEU A 18 -42.49 26.86 -35.66
N ASN A 19 -42.86 26.66 -34.39
CA ASN A 19 -43.46 25.41 -33.91
C ASN A 19 -44.76 25.05 -34.63
N THR A 20 -45.59 26.04 -34.97
CA THR A 20 -46.84 25.83 -35.71
C THR A 20 -46.57 25.26 -37.11
N LEU A 21 -45.50 25.73 -37.76
CA LEU A 21 -45.09 25.24 -39.08
C LEU A 21 -44.39 23.87 -38.98
N LEU A 22 -43.54 23.69 -37.97
CA LEU A 22 -42.84 22.43 -37.69
C LEU A 22 -43.80 21.29 -37.34
N ALA A 23 -44.90 21.58 -36.65
CA ALA A 23 -45.96 20.62 -36.36
C ALA A 23 -46.62 20.06 -37.63
N LEU A 24 -46.74 20.85 -38.71
CA LEU A 24 -47.24 20.37 -40.01
C LEU A 24 -46.34 19.28 -40.62
N PHE A 25 -45.08 19.22 -40.22
CA PHE A 25 -44.09 18.23 -40.65
C PHE A 25 -43.80 17.16 -39.58
N GLY A 26 -44.65 17.07 -38.54
CA GLY A 26 -44.53 16.08 -37.46
C GLY A 26 -43.29 16.29 -36.58
N GLN A 27 -42.70 17.49 -36.55
CA GLN A 27 -41.51 17.79 -35.76
C GLN A 27 -41.90 18.26 -34.35
N GLY A 28 -41.12 17.86 -33.35
CA GLY A 28 -41.29 18.29 -31.95
C GLY A 28 -41.02 19.78 -31.73
N PRO A 29 -41.48 20.36 -30.60
CA PRO A 29 -41.33 21.77 -30.31
C PRO A 29 -39.85 22.17 -30.15
N VAL A 30 -39.52 23.34 -30.67
CA VAL A 30 -38.22 23.99 -30.54
C VAL A 30 -38.31 25.32 -29.79
N SER A 31 -37.21 25.75 -29.18
CA SER A 31 -37.07 27.07 -28.55
C SER A 31 -35.65 27.62 -28.75
N GLY A 32 -35.43 28.89 -28.39
CA GLY A 32 -34.16 29.61 -28.60
C GLY A 32 -34.25 30.67 -29.71
N ALA A 33 -33.12 31.10 -30.23
CA ALA A 33 -33.03 32.03 -31.36
C ALA A 33 -32.23 31.41 -32.50
N ALA A 34 -32.60 31.73 -33.74
CA ALA A 34 -31.89 31.34 -34.95
C ALA A 34 -31.75 32.51 -35.92
N GLU A 35 -30.53 32.75 -36.38
CA GLU A 35 -30.26 33.66 -37.49
C GLU A 35 -29.48 32.88 -38.55
N GLY A 36 -29.96 32.90 -39.78
CA GLY A 36 -29.31 32.20 -40.86
C GLY A 36 -29.83 32.65 -42.22
N GLY A 37 -29.14 32.21 -43.25
CA GLY A 37 -29.57 32.46 -44.60
C GLY A 37 -28.72 31.66 -45.55
N GLY A 38 -29.30 31.31 -46.68
CA GLY A 38 -28.63 30.51 -47.67
C GLY A 38 -29.44 30.36 -48.94
N ASP A 39 -28.82 29.68 -49.88
CA ASP A 39 -29.35 29.37 -51.19
C ASP A 39 -29.36 27.86 -51.34
N LEU A 40 -30.47 27.33 -51.83
CA LEU A 40 -30.67 25.94 -52.14
C LEU A 40 -30.94 25.82 -53.64
N GLN A 41 -30.25 24.91 -54.28
CA GLN A 41 -30.40 24.57 -55.69
C GLN A 41 -30.72 23.08 -55.79
N LEU A 42 -31.85 22.76 -56.40
CA LEU A 42 -32.28 21.39 -56.70
C LEU A 42 -32.29 21.22 -58.20
N GLN A 43 -31.56 20.24 -58.71
CA GLN A 43 -31.51 19.93 -60.14
C GLN A 43 -31.92 18.49 -60.38
N ARG A 44 -32.88 18.28 -61.27
CA ARG A 44 -33.34 16.95 -61.66
C ARG A 44 -32.34 16.36 -62.66
N ALA A 45 -31.71 15.24 -62.30
CA ALA A 45 -30.81 14.47 -63.15
C ALA A 45 -31.54 13.23 -63.71
N GLY A 46 -31.56 13.10 -65.04
CA GLY A 46 -32.15 11.98 -65.77
C GLY A 46 -33.59 12.23 -66.27
N SER A 47 -33.91 11.70 -67.45
CA SER A 47 -35.22 11.82 -68.12
C SER A 47 -36.15 10.61 -67.94
N GLY A 48 -35.76 9.60 -67.12
CA GLY A 48 -36.52 8.37 -66.90
C GLY A 48 -37.57 8.42 -65.78
N SER A 49 -38.22 7.27 -65.53
CA SER A 49 -39.30 7.06 -64.53
C SER A 49 -38.86 7.18 -63.06
N SER A 50 -37.56 7.23 -62.78
CA SER A 50 -36.99 7.50 -61.45
C SER A 50 -35.91 8.58 -61.54
N PRO A 51 -36.29 9.88 -61.53
CA PRO A 51 -35.32 10.96 -61.61
C PRO A 51 -34.49 11.08 -60.33
N ALA A 52 -33.17 11.20 -60.46
CA ALA A 52 -32.28 11.48 -59.34
C ALA A 52 -32.24 12.99 -59.11
N TRP A 53 -32.47 13.46 -57.89
CA TRP A 53 -32.33 14.89 -57.57
C TRP A 53 -30.92 15.18 -57.05
N ARG A 54 -30.26 16.17 -57.67
CA ARG A 54 -29.00 16.74 -57.20
C ARG A 54 -29.31 17.95 -56.34
N ILE A 55 -28.63 18.05 -55.22
CA ILE A 55 -28.79 19.13 -54.26
C ILE A 55 -27.46 19.89 -54.19
N GLY A 56 -27.56 21.21 -54.28
CA GLY A 56 -26.46 22.12 -53.98
C GLY A 56 -26.95 23.33 -53.21
N GLY A 57 -26.03 24.09 -52.63
CA GLY A 57 -26.39 25.28 -51.89
C GLY A 57 -25.24 25.86 -51.09
N SER A 58 -25.46 27.03 -50.52
CA SER A 58 -24.56 27.63 -49.54
C SER A 58 -25.37 28.31 -48.46
N GLY A 59 -24.81 28.49 -47.27
CA GLY A 59 -25.51 29.18 -46.22
C GLY A 59 -24.75 29.27 -44.91
N ARG A 60 -25.30 30.10 -44.04
CA ARG A 60 -24.87 30.25 -42.65
C ARG A 60 -26.06 30.08 -41.72
N LEU A 61 -25.83 29.49 -40.56
CA LEU A 61 -26.81 29.34 -39.50
C LEU A 61 -26.12 29.59 -38.15
N ALA A 62 -26.70 30.45 -37.34
CA ALA A 62 -26.33 30.70 -35.97
C ALA A 62 -27.53 30.39 -35.08
N LEU A 63 -27.34 29.53 -34.09
CA LEU A 63 -28.32 29.19 -33.07
C LEU A 63 -27.83 29.68 -31.72
N THR A 64 -28.74 30.21 -30.91
CA THR A 64 -28.45 30.69 -29.54
C THR A 64 -29.52 30.17 -28.59
N ASN A 65 -29.10 29.55 -27.49
CA ASN A 65 -29.96 28.95 -26.47
C ASN A 65 -31.05 28.05 -27.06
N ALA A 66 -30.69 27.25 -28.06
CA ALA A 66 -31.65 26.44 -28.78
C ALA A 66 -31.93 25.13 -28.05
N SER A 67 -33.18 24.68 -28.08
CA SER A 67 -33.61 23.42 -27.48
C SER A 67 -34.58 22.70 -28.39
N ALA A 68 -34.40 21.40 -28.55
CA ALA A 68 -35.27 20.51 -29.31
C ALA A 68 -35.18 19.08 -28.76
N GLN A 69 -36.30 18.40 -28.55
CA GLN A 69 -36.34 16.97 -28.21
C GLN A 69 -35.43 16.55 -27.03
N GLY A 70 -35.35 17.37 -25.99
CA GLY A 70 -34.52 17.11 -24.80
C GLY A 70 -33.01 17.39 -24.98
N ILE A 71 -32.61 17.93 -26.13
CA ILE A 71 -31.26 18.40 -26.42
C ILE A 71 -31.25 19.91 -26.32
N THR A 72 -30.34 20.46 -25.51
CA THR A 72 -30.14 21.92 -25.40
C THR A 72 -28.75 22.29 -25.88
N LEU A 73 -28.61 23.41 -26.60
CA LEU A 73 -27.32 23.96 -26.99
C LEU A 73 -27.24 25.44 -26.62
N ALA A 74 -26.09 25.89 -26.11
CA ALA A 74 -25.89 27.29 -25.76
C ALA A 74 -25.68 28.15 -27.00
N ASN A 75 -24.82 27.69 -27.91
CA ASN A 75 -24.58 28.33 -29.19
C ASN A 75 -24.14 27.32 -30.24
N ALA A 76 -24.55 27.53 -31.48
CA ALA A 76 -23.99 26.82 -32.63
C ALA A 76 -23.83 27.79 -33.80
N ARG A 77 -22.75 27.68 -34.55
CA ARG A 77 -22.53 28.38 -35.81
C ARG A 77 -22.14 27.36 -36.85
N ALA A 78 -22.87 27.32 -37.94
CA ALA A 78 -22.58 26.51 -39.10
C ALA A 78 -22.47 27.42 -40.32
N GLN A 79 -21.45 27.24 -41.13
CA GLN A 79 -21.32 27.88 -42.43
C GLN A 79 -20.87 26.81 -43.42
N GLY A 80 -21.57 26.69 -44.54
CA GLY A 80 -21.22 25.67 -45.53
C GLY A 80 -21.51 26.11 -46.95
N SER A 81 -20.75 25.55 -47.88
CA SER A 81 -21.00 25.63 -49.30
C SER A 81 -20.82 24.24 -49.91
N LEU A 82 -21.84 23.82 -50.65
CA LEU A 82 -21.90 22.56 -51.35
C LEU A 82 -22.58 22.82 -52.70
N PRO A 83 -21.91 23.44 -53.68
CA PRO A 83 -22.47 23.64 -55.01
C PRO A 83 -22.95 22.34 -55.67
N LEU A 84 -23.84 22.46 -56.66
CA LEU A 84 -24.25 21.31 -57.49
C LEU A 84 -23.01 20.64 -58.12
N PRO A 85 -22.98 19.30 -58.23
CA PRO A 85 -21.83 18.61 -58.80
C PRO A 85 -21.69 18.94 -60.29
N GLY A 86 -20.46 19.14 -60.75
CA GLY A 86 -20.14 19.37 -62.16
C GLY A 86 -20.39 18.15 -63.05
N ALA A 87 -20.04 18.23 -64.33
CA ALA A 87 -20.19 17.12 -65.28
C ALA A 87 -19.44 15.85 -64.82
N ASP A 88 -18.28 16.03 -64.18
CA ASP A 88 -17.44 14.96 -63.64
C ASP A 88 -17.92 14.43 -62.27
N GLY A 89 -19.07 14.89 -61.78
CA GLY A 89 -19.64 14.49 -60.48
C GLY A 89 -18.99 15.16 -59.26
N ASP A 90 -17.99 16.01 -59.47
CA ASP A 90 -17.22 16.67 -58.41
C ASP A 90 -17.57 18.15 -58.24
N SER A 91 -17.38 18.69 -57.05
CA SER A 91 -17.58 20.10 -56.73
C SER A 91 -16.82 20.50 -55.47
N PRO A 92 -16.48 21.80 -55.30
CA PRO A 92 -15.99 22.30 -54.02
C PRO A 92 -16.96 21.95 -52.88
N VAL A 93 -16.40 21.72 -51.70
CA VAL A 93 -17.17 21.55 -50.47
C VAL A 93 -16.42 22.26 -49.33
N ALA A 94 -17.16 23.07 -48.58
CA ALA A 94 -16.67 23.67 -47.35
C ALA A 94 -17.76 23.58 -46.29
N LEU A 95 -17.39 23.23 -45.07
CA LEU A 95 -18.28 23.25 -43.91
C LEU A 95 -17.45 23.60 -42.67
N THR A 96 -17.83 24.67 -41.98
CA THR A 96 -17.35 25.00 -40.65
C THR A 96 -18.52 24.91 -39.69
N LEU A 97 -18.38 24.15 -38.62
CA LEU A 97 -19.37 23.97 -37.57
C LEU A 97 -18.70 24.14 -36.21
N ASP A 98 -19.15 25.13 -35.46
CA ASP A 98 -18.77 25.39 -34.07
C ASP A 98 -20.00 25.21 -33.18
N VAL A 99 -19.94 24.34 -32.18
CA VAL A 99 -21.01 24.09 -31.22
C VAL A 99 -20.46 24.25 -29.81
N GLY A 100 -21.17 24.99 -28.97
CA GLY A 100 -20.86 25.19 -27.56
C GLY A 100 -22.02 24.84 -26.65
N GLY A 101 -21.69 24.18 -25.53
CA GLY A 101 -22.64 23.86 -24.47
C GLY A 101 -23.80 22.96 -24.91
N LEU A 102 -23.53 21.95 -25.74
CA LEU A 102 -24.52 20.95 -26.15
C LEU A 102 -24.72 19.93 -25.02
N ARG A 103 -25.93 19.88 -24.46
CA ARG A 103 -26.35 18.91 -23.45
C ARG A 103 -27.31 17.91 -24.07
N HIS A 104 -26.94 16.65 -24.00
CA HIS A 104 -27.72 15.47 -24.35
C HIS A 104 -27.89 14.61 -23.09
N PRO A 105 -28.99 13.83 -22.93
CA PRO A 105 -29.19 12.97 -21.76
C PRO A 105 -28.04 12.02 -21.43
N GLN A 106 -27.22 11.68 -22.43
CA GLN A 106 -26.09 10.75 -22.31
C GLN A 106 -24.71 11.43 -22.39
N ALA A 107 -24.63 12.73 -22.70
CA ALA A 107 -23.36 13.42 -22.90
C ALA A 107 -23.49 14.95 -22.78
N ASN A 108 -22.50 15.60 -22.17
CA ASN A 108 -22.42 17.07 -22.12
C ASN A 108 -21.18 17.54 -22.90
N VAL A 109 -21.38 18.01 -24.12
CA VAL A 109 -20.31 18.51 -24.99
C VAL A 109 -20.13 20.01 -24.73
N LYS A 110 -18.99 20.38 -24.15
CA LYS A 110 -18.64 21.78 -23.87
C LYS A 110 -18.34 22.53 -25.17
N LEU A 111 -17.59 21.88 -26.06
CA LEU A 111 -17.16 22.42 -27.35
C LEU A 111 -17.11 21.29 -28.38
N ALA A 112 -17.61 21.55 -29.59
CA ALA A 112 -17.31 20.75 -30.76
C ALA A 112 -17.03 21.68 -31.95
N LYS A 113 -15.93 21.43 -32.64
CA LYS A 113 -15.54 22.11 -33.87
C LYS A 113 -15.38 21.08 -34.98
N LEU A 114 -15.86 21.40 -36.16
CA LEU A 114 -15.69 20.59 -37.37
C LEU A 114 -15.40 21.54 -38.53
N GLU A 115 -14.30 21.29 -39.20
CA GLU A 115 -13.92 21.95 -40.45
C GLU A 115 -13.79 20.89 -41.53
N LEU A 116 -14.44 21.10 -42.65
CA LEU A 116 -14.33 20.29 -43.85
C LEU A 116 -14.06 21.24 -45.01
N GLN A 117 -13.04 20.94 -45.80
CA GLN A 117 -12.65 21.78 -46.94
C GLN A 117 -12.09 20.92 -48.09
N GLY A 118 -12.30 21.37 -49.32
CA GLY A 118 -11.74 20.74 -50.52
C GLY A 118 -12.82 20.52 -51.57
N ARG A 119 -12.87 19.30 -52.11
CA ARG A 119 -13.81 18.87 -53.16
C ARG A 119 -14.53 17.60 -52.72
N ARG A 120 -15.70 17.31 -53.29
CA ARG A 120 -16.45 16.07 -53.01
C ARG A 120 -15.58 14.83 -53.24
N SER A 121 -14.78 14.85 -54.30
CA SER A 121 -13.84 13.79 -54.65
C SER A 121 -12.58 13.73 -53.75
N ALA A 122 -12.25 14.80 -53.04
CA ALA A 122 -11.08 14.89 -52.15
C ALA A 122 -11.23 16.07 -51.18
N HIS A 123 -11.46 15.79 -49.90
CA HIS A 123 -11.63 16.81 -48.85
C HIS A 123 -10.90 16.44 -47.57
N ASP A 124 -10.37 17.46 -46.90
CA ASP A 124 -9.83 17.36 -45.56
C ASP A 124 -10.93 17.60 -44.54
N ILE A 125 -10.89 16.84 -43.44
CA ILE A 125 -11.78 16.94 -42.29
C ILE A 125 -10.90 17.12 -41.05
N LYS A 126 -11.16 18.18 -40.29
CA LYS A 126 -10.61 18.39 -38.96
C LYS A 126 -11.78 18.49 -37.97
N ALA A 127 -11.73 17.74 -36.89
CA ALA A 127 -12.71 17.87 -35.83
C ALA A 127 -12.05 17.88 -34.46
N GLU A 128 -12.64 18.64 -33.55
CA GLU A 128 -12.24 18.72 -32.15
C GLU A 128 -13.51 18.65 -31.31
N VAL A 129 -13.53 17.79 -30.28
CA VAL A 129 -14.65 17.67 -29.36
C VAL A 129 -14.09 17.66 -27.94
N ALA A 130 -14.65 18.47 -27.06
CA ALA A 130 -14.31 18.49 -25.65
C ALA A 130 -15.60 18.47 -24.83
N GLY A 131 -15.70 17.56 -23.87
CA GLY A 131 -16.93 17.36 -23.12
C GLY A 131 -16.74 16.55 -21.85
N LEU A 132 -17.85 16.42 -21.13
CA LEU A 132 -18.02 15.63 -19.94
C LEU A 132 -18.98 14.49 -20.26
N LEU A 133 -18.54 13.26 -20.03
CA LEU A 133 -19.37 12.07 -20.03
C LEU A 133 -19.85 11.83 -18.59
N PRO A 134 -21.16 11.97 -18.32
CA PRO A 134 -21.70 11.70 -17.01
C PRO A 134 -21.48 10.24 -16.63
N ALA A 135 -21.22 9.96 -15.36
CA ALA A 135 -21.24 8.59 -14.88
C ALA A 135 -22.64 7.97 -15.06
N PRO A 136 -22.75 6.65 -15.32
CA PRO A 136 -24.05 5.97 -15.36
C PRO A 136 -24.84 6.23 -14.07
N ALA A 137 -26.14 6.48 -14.19
CA ALA A 137 -27.02 6.75 -13.05
C ALA A 137 -26.92 5.61 -12.01
N GLY A 138 -26.63 5.97 -10.76
CA GLY A 138 -26.44 5.00 -9.66
C GLY A 138 -25.01 4.46 -9.50
N SER A 139 -24.01 5.07 -10.13
CA SER A 139 -22.60 4.72 -9.91
C SER A 139 -21.83 5.81 -9.13
N ASP A 140 -20.96 5.39 -8.22
CA ASP A 140 -20.00 6.27 -7.50
C ASP A 140 -18.80 6.69 -8.36
N ARG A 141 -18.85 6.46 -9.68
CA ARG A 141 -17.75 6.81 -10.57
C ARG A 141 -17.78 8.32 -10.84
N PRO A 142 -16.62 8.99 -10.87
CA PRO A 142 -16.56 10.41 -11.22
C PRO A 142 -16.88 10.62 -12.70
N ASP A 143 -17.48 11.76 -13.02
CA ASP A 143 -17.67 12.22 -14.39
C ASP A 143 -16.34 12.29 -15.14
N LEU A 144 -16.36 11.89 -16.42
CA LEU A 144 -15.15 11.78 -17.23
C LEU A 144 -15.08 12.94 -18.23
N ASN A 145 -14.17 13.89 -18.01
CA ASN A 145 -13.85 14.92 -19.00
C ASN A 145 -12.93 14.34 -20.09
N ILE A 146 -13.41 14.31 -21.34
CA ILE A 146 -12.69 13.78 -22.50
C ILE A 146 -12.56 14.85 -23.58
N GLY A 147 -11.37 14.89 -24.20
CA GLY A 147 -11.09 15.59 -25.44
C GLY A 147 -10.81 14.60 -26.56
N ALA A 148 -11.32 14.86 -27.75
CA ALA A 148 -11.05 14.10 -28.95
C ALA A 148 -10.63 15.04 -30.09
N THR A 149 -9.58 14.68 -30.82
CA THR A 149 -9.15 15.39 -32.03
C THR A 149 -9.09 14.41 -33.19
N LEU A 150 -9.57 14.84 -34.36
CA LEU A 150 -9.63 14.06 -35.58
C LEU A 150 -9.05 14.86 -36.73
N GLN A 151 -8.19 14.21 -37.51
CA GLN A 151 -7.74 14.69 -38.82
C GLN A 151 -7.92 13.56 -39.82
N ALA A 152 -8.66 13.80 -40.89
CA ALA A 152 -8.98 12.81 -41.90
C ALA A 152 -8.99 13.43 -43.31
N GLN A 153 -8.75 12.58 -44.30
CA GLN A 153 -8.92 12.89 -45.72
C GLN A 153 -9.95 11.95 -46.31
N GLY A 154 -10.91 12.48 -47.05
CA GLY A 154 -12.05 11.72 -47.53
C GLY A 154 -12.39 12.00 -48.98
N ARG A 155 -13.14 11.08 -49.56
CA ARG A 155 -13.81 11.22 -50.85
C ARG A 155 -15.23 10.69 -50.73
N TRP A 156 -16.14 11.37 -51.39
CA TRP A 156 -17.53 10.97 -51.54
C TRP A 156 -17.77 10.60 -53.01
N ASP A 157 -18.16 9.35 -53.26
CA ASP A 157 -18.40 8.84 -54.63
C ASP A 157 -19.88 8.95 -55.08
N GLY A 158 -20.73 9.56 -54.25
CA GLY A 158 -22.17 9.66 -54.48
C GLY A 158 -23.00 8.68 -53.66
N GLN A 159 -22.41 7.60 -53.17
CA GLN A 159 -23.10 6.54 -52.41
C GLN A 159 -22.41 6.25 -51.07
N ALA A 160 -21.09 6.29 -51.03
CA ALA A 160 -20.30 6.01 -49.86
C ALA A 160 -19.21 7.07 -49.67
N TRP A 161 -18.87 7.30 -48.41
CA TRP A 161 -17.67 8.01 -48.04
C TRP A 161 -16.54 7.00 -47.87
N ALA A 162 -15.39 7.28 -48.47
CA ALA A 162 -14.16 6.54 -48.22
C ALA A 162 -13.09 7.54 -47.81
N GLY A 163 -12.35 7.25 -46.76
CA GLY A 163 -11.33 8.18 -46.28
C GLY A 163 -10.31 7.51 -45.37
N ARG A 164 -9.30 8.29 -45.03
CA ARG A 164 -8.18 7.88 -44.19
C ARG A 164 -8.08 8.84 -43.02
N ILE A 165 -8.23 8.31 -41.81
CA ILE A 165 -7.93 9.03 -40.57
C ILE A 165 -6.42 9.14 -40.48
N ALA A 166 -5.89 10.35 -40.66
CA ALA A 166 -4.48 10.64 -40.44
C ALA A 166 -4.14 10.56 -38.95
N ARG A 167 -5.03 11.08 -38.09
CA ARG A 167 -4.87 11.08 -36.63
C ARG A 167 -6.23 11.10 -35.94
N LEU A 168 -6.39 10.25 -34.92
CA LEU A 168 -7.49 10.32 -33.97
C LEU A 168 -6.91 10.10 -32.57
N ASP A 169 -6.98 11.12 -31.74
CA ASP A 169 -6.56 11.05 -30.33
C ASP A 169 -7.75 11.33 -29.44
N VAL A 170 -7.95 10.48 -28.43
CA VAL A 170 -8.94 10.62 -27.37
C VAL A 170 -8.20 10.59 -26.04
N ALA A 171 -8.26 11.68 -25.28
CA ALA A 171 -7.53 11.84 -24.03
C ALA A 171 -8.42 12.42 -22.92
N PRO A 172 -8.19 12.07 -21.66
CA PRO A 172 -8.74 12.83 -20.55
C PRO A 172 -8.29 14.29 -20.63
N LEU A 173 -9.18 15.25 -20.36
CA LEU A 173 -8.83 16.68 -20.30
C LEU A 173 -8.08 17.00 -18.99
N ARG A 174 -6.87 16.46 -18.84
CA ARG A 174 -5.95 16.74 -17.74
C ARG A 174 -4.56 17.01 -18.32
N PRO A 175 -3.87 18.09 -17.90
CA PRO A 175 -2.53 18.40 -18.41
C PRO A 175 -1.56 17.21 -18.24
N GLY A 176 -0.78 16.91 -19.28
CA GLY A 176 0.24 15.87 -19.25
C GLY A 176 -0.28 14.42 -19.27
N THR A 177 -1.58 14.20 -19.49
CA THR A 177 -2.13 12.83 -19.58
C THR A 177 -2.02 12.31 -21.01
N PRO A 178 -1.39 11.13 -21.24
CA PRO A 178 -1.33 10.53 -22.57
C PRO A 178 -2.73 10.15 -23.08
N PRO A 179 -2.93 10.10 -24.41
CA PRO A 179 -4.20 9.69 -24.98
C PRO A 179 -4.58 8.27 -24.53
N THR A 180 -5.84 8.09 -24.15
CA THR A 180 -6.42 6.79 -23.85
C THR A 180 -6.67 5.96 -25.12
N LEU A 181 -6.86 6.64 -26.25
CA LEU A 181 -6.90 6.04 -27.57
C LEU A 181 -6.13 6.96 -28.52
N ALA A 182 -5.15 6.43 -29.24
CA ALA A 182 -4.45 7.12 -30.30
C ALA A 182 -4.37 6.20 -31.51
N THR A 183 -4.77 6.69 -32.68
CA THR A 183 -4.62 5.93 -33.92
C THR A 183 -4.25 6.86 -35.06
N SER A 184 -3.55 6.30 -36.03
CA SER A 184 -3.13 6.99 -37.22
C SER A 184 -3.26 6.07 -38.41
N ASN A 185 -3.43 6.68 -39.58
CA ASN A 185 -3.37 5.99 -40.85
C ASN A 185 -4.48 4.94 -41.08
N VAL A 186 -5.68 5.14 -40.52
CA VAL A 186 -6.80 4.18 -40.60
C VAL A 186 -7.69 4.49 -41.79
N ALA A 187 -7.77 3.58 -42.76
CA ALA A 187 -8.74 3.70 -43.83
C ALA A 187 -10.13 3.22 -43.38
N LEU A 188 -11.14 4.03 -43.67
CA LEU A 188 -12.53 3.80 -43.33
C LEU A 188 -13.42 3.98 -44.55
N ARG A 189 -14.46 3.16 -44.63
CA ARG A 189 -15.54 3.29 -45.60
C ARG A 189 -16.86 3.35 -44.85
N ILE A 190 -17.65 4.39 -45.12
CA ILE A 190 -19.00 4.60 -44.61
C ILE A 190 -19.96 4.51 -45.79
N GLY A 191 -20.65 3.37 -45.89
CA GLY A 191 -21.64 3.10 -46.93
C GLY A 191 -23.06 3.51 -46.55
N PRO A 192 -24.03 3.28 -47.46
CA PRO A 192 -25.44 3.52 -47.19
C PRO A 192 -25.94 2.70 -45.99
N GLY A 193 -26.92 3.25 -45.26
CA GLY A 193 -27.44 2.63 -44.04
C GLY A 193 -26.48 2.67 -42.85
N LEU A 194 -25.52 3.61 -42.84
CA LEU A 194 -24.53 3.79 -41.79
C LEU A 194 -23.71 2.51 -41.53
N ARG A 195 -23.29 1.87 -42.62
CA ARG A 195 -22.36 0.74 -42.59
C ARG A 195 -20.93 1.25 -42.59
N VAL A 196 -20.25 1.12 -41.46
CA VAL A 196 -18.87 1.52 -41.27
C VAL A 196 -17.99 0.27 -41.35
N SER A 197 -16.91 0.35 -42.14
CA SER A 197 -15.87 -0.69 -42.18
C SER A 197 -14.50 -0.02 -42.17
N ALA A 198 -13.56 -0.60 -41.42
CA ALA A 198 -12.17 -0.20 -41.43
C ALA A 198 -11.32 -1.26 -42.11
N GLU A 199 -10.35 -0.82 -42.90
CA GLU A 199 -9.26 -1.71 -43.34
C GLU A 199 -8.41 -2.13 -42.13
N PRO A 200 -7.66 -3.24 -42.22
CA PRO A 200 -6.76 -3.67 -41.16
C PRO A 200 -5.85 -2.52 -40.68
N GLY A 201 -5.75 -2.36 -39.38
CA GLY A 201 -5.06 -1.22 -38.78
C GLY A 201 -4.60 -1.46 -37.36
N ARG A 202 -4.12 -0.40 -36.72
CA ARG A 202 -3.54 -0.41 -35.37
C ARG A 202 -3.91 0.86 -34.61
N ALA A 203 -4.16 0.71 -33.32
CA ALA A 203 -4.36 1.81 -32.39
C ALA A 203 -3.60 1.52 -31.10
N GLU A 204 -3.17 2.58 -30.42
CA GLU A 204 -2.75 2.51 -29.04
C GLU A 204 -3.97 2.77 -28.14
N VAL A 205 -4.31 1.79 -27.30
CA VAL A 205 -5.43 1.86 -26.36
C VAL A 205 -4.88 1.64 -24.95
N GLY A 206 -4.95 2.68 -24.12
CA GLY A 206 -4.50 2.61 -22.72
C GLY A 206 -3.02 2.25 -22.54
N GLY A 207 -2.16 2.56 -23.52
CA GLY A 207 -0.73 2.20 -23.54
C GLY A 207 -0.43 0.83 -24.16
N ALA A 208 -1.43 0.16 -24.73
CA ALA A 208 -1.29 -1.11 -25.42
C ALA A 208 -1.56 -0.95 -26.91
N PHE A 209 -0.77 -1.59 -27.76
CA PHE A 209 -1.08 -1.64 -29.17
C PHE A 209 -2.07 -2.76 -29.47
N VAL A 210 -3.21 -2.37 -30.05
CA VAL A 210 -4.27 -3.24 -30.53
C VAL A 210 -4.32 -3.14 -32.05
N ARG A 211 -4.17 -4.28 -32.71
CA ARG A 211 -4.39 -4.41 -34.15
C ARG A 211 -5.77 -4.99 -34.40
N TRP A 212 -6.35 -4.64 -35.54
CA TRP A 212 -7.54 -5.31 -36.03
C TRP A 212 -7.34 -5.79 -37.46
N GLN A 213 -7.92 -6.95 -37.76
CA GLN A 213 -8.01 -7.48 -39.13
C GLN A 213 -9.36 -7.10 -39.73
N THR A 214 -10.42 -7.39 -38.99
CA THR A 214 -11.79 -7.04 -39.35
C THR A 214 -12.34 -6.06 -38.32
N LEU A 215 -12.86 -4.92 -38.78
CA LEU A 215 -13.65 -4.01 -37.95
C LEU A 215 -14.78 -3.45 -38.80
N SER A 216 -16.00 -3.90 -38.53
CA SER A 216 -17.19 -3.45 -39.25
C SER A 216 -18.38 -3.31 -38.31
N TRP A 217 -19.19 -2.30 -38.59
CA TRP A 217 -20.40 -2.00 -37.86
C TRP A 217 -21.49 -1.56 -38.82
N ALA A 218 -22.69 -2.09 -38.66
CA ALA A 218 -23.88 -1.63 -39.34
C ALA A 218 -24.90 -1.17 -38.30
N GLY A 219 -25.31 0.10 -38.39
CA GLY A 219 -26.41 0.63 -37.61
C GLY A 219 -27.79 0.21 -38.16
N GLY A 220 -28.85 0.57 -37.45
CA GLY A 220 -30.24 0.29 -37.83
C GLY A 220 -30.99 -0.55 -36.79
N GLU A 221 -32.17 -1.05 -37.15
CA GLU A 221 -33.00 -1.89 -36.27
C GLU A 221 -32.33 -3.22 -35.91
N ARG A 222 -31.43 -3.70 -36.76
CA ARG A 222 -30.63 -4.92 -36.56
C ARG A 222 -29.15 -4.55 -36.61
N PRO A 223 -28.56 -4.14 -35.47
CA PRO A 223 -27.17 -3.75 -35.45
C PRO A 223 -26.28 -4.98 -35.66
N GLU A 224 -25.34 -4.86 -36.59
CA GLU A 224 -24.28 -5.84 -36.78
C GLU A 224 -22.93 -5.26 -36.36
N LEU A 225 -22.13 -6.04 -35.63
CA LEU A 225 -20.76 -5.68 -35.27
C LEU A 225 -19.88 -6.90 -35.53
N ARG A 226 -18.76 -6.72 -36.21
CA ARG A 226 -17.69 -7.72 -36.28
C ARG A 226 -16.36 -7.04 -36.01
N ALA A 227 -15.65 -7.56 -35.01
CA ALA A 227 -14.32 -7.09 -34.65
C ALA A 227 -13.40 -8.30 -34.38
N GLU A 228 -12.23 -8.29 -35.00
CA GLU A 228 -11.14 -9.23 -34.74
C GLU A 228 -9.92 -8.43 -34.32
N LEU A 229 -9.55 -8.55 -33.06
CA LEU A 229 -8.56 -7.73 -32.38
C LEU A 229 -7.38 -8.59 -31.93
N GLN A 230 -6.17 -8.05 -32.01
CA GLN A 230 -4.96 -8.66 -31.50
C GLN A 230 -4.21 -7.66 -30.62
N LEU A 231 -3.95 -8.08 -29.39
CA LEU A 231 -3.17 -7.34 -28.40
C LEU A 231 -1.70 -7.76 -28.52
N GLU A 232 -0.82 -6.86 -28.97
CA GLU A 232 0.55 -7.23 -29.34
C GLU A 232 1.50 -7.30 -28.14
N ASP A 233 1.45 -6.33 -27.23
CA ASP A 233 2.43 -6.24 -26.16
C ASP A 233 2.01 -5.23 -25.06
N LEU A 234 1.24 -5.71 -24.09
CA LEU A 234 0.69 -4.88 -23.01
C LEU A 234 1.54 -5.01 -21.75
N ALA A 235 2.10 -3.90 -21.27
CA ALA A 235 2.63 -3.84 -19.91
C ALA A 235 1.48 -3.92 -18.91
N ALA A 236 1.43 -4.97 -18.11
CA ALA A 236 0.36 -5.13 -17.12
C ALA A 236 0.51 -4.14 -15.95
N ALA A 237 1.73 -3.89 -15.49
CA ALA A 237 1.97 -3.11 -14.27
C ALA A 237 1.38 -1.68 -14.31
N PRO A 238 1.55 -0.87 -15.38
CA PRO A 238 0.92 0.46 -15.45
C PRO A 238 -0.60 0.42 -15.43
N LEU A 239 -1.21 -0.60 -16.04
CA LEU A 239 -2.67 -0.77 -15.98
C LEU A 239 -3.14 -1.15 -14.58
N MET A 240 -2.43 -2.07 -13.92
CA MET A 240 -2.72 -2.47 -12.55
C MET A 240 -2.57 -1.30 -11.58
N ALA A 241 -1.52 -0.50 -11.73
CA ALA A 241 -1.33 0.72 -10.94
C ALA A 241 -2.43 1.77 -11.18
N ARG A 242 -3.04 1.82 -12.37
CA ARG A 242 -4.20 2.69 -12.61
C ARG A 242 -5.47 2.20 -11.93
N TRP A 243 -5.63 0.89 -11.79
CA TRP A 243 -6.81 0.27 -11.17
C TRP A 243 -6.69 0.21 -9.64
N GLN A 244 -5.49 -0.02 -9.12
CA GLN A 244 -5.17 -0.11 -7.69
C GLN A 244 -3.88 0.70 -7.40
N PRO A 245 -3.97 2.05 -7.35
CA PRO A 245 -2.79 2.91 -7.22
C PRO A 245 -1.98 2.68 -5.95
N ASP A 246 -2.63 2.34 -4.84
CA ASP A 246 -1.98 2.20 -3.53
C ASP A 246 -1.36 0.82 -3.29
N PHE A 247 -1.56 -0.13 -4.20
CA PHE A 247 -1.05 -1.49 -4.03
C PHE A 247 0.44 -1.63 -4.37
N GLY A 248 1.04 -0.66 -5.06
CA GLY A 248 2.47 -0.69 -5.38
C GLY A 248 2.85 -1.60 -6.56
N TRP A 249 1.93 -1.76 -7.52
CA TRP A 249 2.16 -2.55 -8.74
C TRP A 249 3.38 -2.06 -9.54
N GLY A 250 4.25 -2.99 -9.90
CA GLY A 250 5.42 -2.78 -10.72
C GLY A 250 5.81 -4.05 -11.48
N GLY A 251 7.01 -4.07 -12.04
CA GLY A 251 7.52 -5.20 -12.82
C GLY A 251 7.40 -5.00 -14.33
N ASP A 252 7.77 -6.04 -15.06
CA ASP A 252 7.93 -6.06 -16.51
C ASP A 252 7.00 -7.05 -17.20
N LEU A 253 5.96 -7.54 -16.50
CA LEU A 253 4.97 -8.46 -17.08
C LEU A 253 4.40 -7.89 -18.39
N ARG A 254 4.63 -8.64 -19.47
CA ARG A 254 4.06 -8.42 -20.79
C ARG A 254 3.00 -9.47 -21.04
N VAL A 255 1.80 -9.01 -21.42
CA VAL A 255 0.71 -9.88 -21.84
C VAL A 255 0.35 -9.61 -23.30
N ALA A 256 -0.05 -10.67 -23.99
CA ALA A 256 -0.55 -10.62 -25.36
C ALA A 256 -1.92 -11.30 -25.39
N GLY A 257 -2.65 -11.13 -26.48
CA GLY A 257 -3.96 -11.72 -26.57
C GLY A 257 -4.63 -11.53 -27.91
N HIS A 258 -5.78 -12.17 -28.07
CA HIS A 258 -6.66 -11.98 -29.21
C HIS A 258 -8.10 -11.89 -28.72
N ALA A 259 -8.92 -11.17 -29.47
CA ALA A 259 -10.35 -11.11 -29.22
C ALA A 259 -11.12 -11.15 -30.53
N SER A 260 -12.21 -11.91 -30.56
CA SER A 260 -13.22 -11.86 -31.61
C SER A 260 -14.54 -11.42 -30.99
N LEU A 261 -15.26 -10.54 -31.67
CA LEU A 261 -16.56 -10.05 -31.22
C LEU A 261 -17.50 -10.00 -32.41
N GLY A 262 -18.64 -10.66 -32.26
CA GLY A 262 -19.73 -10.69 -33.23
C GLY A 262 -21.04 -10.29 -32.55
N LEU A 263 -21.70 -9.25 -33.04
CA LEU A 263 -23.09 -8.96 -32.72
C LEU A 263 -23.89 -9.13 -34.00
N VAL A 264 -24.84 -10.07 -34.01
CA VAL A 264 -25.75 -10.28 -35.14
C VAL A 264 -27.15 -10.50 -34.56
N ASP A 265 -28.14 -9.76 -35.05
CA ASP A 265 -29.53 -9.84 -34.57
C ASP A 265 -29.64 -9.73 -33.03
N ASN A 266 -28.87 -8.80 -32.45
CA ASN A 266 -28.78 -8.57 -31.00
C ASN A 266 -28.20 -9.75 -30.17
N ARG A 267 -27.72 -10.81 -30.81
CA ARG A 267 -27.01 -11.92 -30.15
C ARG A 267 -25.51 -11.64 -30.15
N LEU A 268 -24.94 -11.62 -28.95
CA LEU A 268 -23.50 -11.44 -28.76
C LEU A 268 -22.79 -12.79 -28.81
N SER A 269 -21.74 -12.83 -29.62
CA SER A 269 -20.75 -13.91 -29.66
C SER A 269 -19.37 -13.30 -29.55
N GLY A 270 -18.43 -14.02 -28.94
CA GLY A 270 -17.07 -13.55 -28.89
C GLY A 270 -16.14 -14.48 -28.14
N GLU A 271 -14.86 -14.25 -28.37
CA GLU A 271 -13.76 -14.91 -27.66
C GLU A 271 -12.76 -13.83 -27.25
N LEU A 272 -12.16 -13.97 -26.09
CA LEU A 272 -11.05 -13.17 -25.63
C LEU A 272 -10.07 -14.10 -24.94
N LEU A 273 -8.82 -14.10 -25.37
CA LEU A 273 -7.72 -14.79 -24.72
C LEU A 273 -6.64 -13.77 -24.39
N ILE A 274 -6.23 -13.71 -23.13
CA ILE A 274 -5.10 -12.93 -22.66
C ILE A 274 -4.12 -13.88 -21.98
N GLU A 275 -2.87 -13.85 -22.41
CA GLU A 275 -1.83 -14.75 -21.92
C GLU A 275 -0.55 -13.98 -21.57
N ARG A 276 0.17 -14.48 -20.57
CA ARG A 276 1.53 -14.00 -20.28
C ARG A 276 2.45 -14.35 -21.45
N ARG A 277 3.15 -13.34 -21.94
CA ARG A 277 4.20 -13.47 -22.94
C ARG A 277 5.57 -13.58 -22.30
N SER A 278 5.87 -12.70 -21.34
CA SER A 278 7.15 -12.64 -20.64
C SER A 278 7.09 -11.74 -19.41
N GLY A 279 8.17 -11.69 -18.65
CA GLY A 279 8.30 -10.81 -17.48
C GLY A 279 7.47 -11.29 -16.29
N ASP A 280 7.41 -10.45 -15.26
CA ASP A 280 6.72 -10.75 -14.02
C ASP A 280 6.12 -9.48 -13.40
N LEU A 281 5.09 -9.66 -12.58
CA LEU A 281 4.51 -8.58 -11.79
C LEU A 281 5.23 -8.52 -10.44
N ARG A 282 5.40 -7.29 -9.95
CA ARG A 282 5.99 -7.01 -8.65
C ARG A 282 5.04 -6.16 -7.83
N VAL A 283 5.11 -6.33 -6.53
CA VAL A 283 4.39 -5.50 -5.56
C VAL A 283 5.43 -4.84 -4.67
N THR A 284 5.31 -3.53 -4.49
CA THR A 284 6.25 -2.74 -3.70
C THR A 284 5.52 -2.15 -2.51
N ASP A 285 5.91 -2.59 -1.32
CA ASP A 285 5.37 -2.14 -0.03
C ASP A 285 6.48 -1.51 0.84
N GLU A 286 6.16 -1.22 2.10
CA GLU A 286 7.11 -0.69 3.10
C GLU A 286 8.27 -1.64 3.43
N PHE A 287 8.13 -2.92 3.10
CA PHE A 287 9.12 -3.98 3.31
C PHE A 287 9.96 -4.30 2.06
N GLY A 288 9.62 -3.75 0.88
CA GLY A 288 10.41 -3.81 -0.35
C GLY A 288 9.62 -4.20 -1.60
N SER A 289 10.33 -4.37 -2.72
CA SER A 289 9.74 -4.81 -3.99
C SER A 289 9.87 -6.33 -4.15
N ARG A 290 8.74 -7.02 -4.30
CA ARG A 290 8.63 -8.48 -4.28
C ARG A 290 7.97 -8.99 -5.57
N PRO A 291 8.63 -9.88 -6.34
CA PRO A 291 8.03 -10.51 -7.53
C PRO A 291 6.96 -11.54 -7.16
N LEU A 292 5.96 -11.68 -8.03
CA LEU A 292 4.94 -12.74 -7.94
C LEU A 292 5.44 -14.09 -8.47
N GLY A 293 6.55 -14.12 -9.20
CA GLY A 293 7.14 -15.33 -9.75
C GLY A 293 6.23 -15.99 -10.79
N LEU A 294 5.49 -15.20 -11.58
CA LEU A 294 4.51 -15.71 -12.53
C LEU A 294 5.19 -16.55 -13.62
N THR A 295 4.79 -17.82 -13.69
CA THR A 295 5.20 -18.77 -14.73
C THR A 295 4.16 -18.84 -15.83
N ASP A 296 2.88 -18.81 -15.46
CA ASP A 296 1.75 -18.89 -16.37
C ASP A 296 0.65 -17.91 -15.94
N LEU A 297 -0.02 -17.33 -16.94
CA LEU A 297 -1.21 -16.50 -16.78
C LEU A 297 -2.00 -16.67 -18.07
N ARG A 298 -3.24 -17.14 -17.94
CA ARG A 298 -4.18 -17.32 -19.03
C ARG A 298 -5.57 -16.92 -18.57
N LEU A 299 -6.16 -15.93 -19.23
CA LEU A 299 -7.52 -15.47 -19.02
C LEU A 299 -8.27 -15.67 -20.32
N ALA A 300 -9.27 -16.54 -20.32
CA ALA A 300 -10.09 -16.83 -21.47
C ALA A 300 -11.55 -16.47 -21.16
N LEU A 301 -12.20 -15.78 -22.08
CA LEU A 301 -13.62 -15.50 -22.04
C LEU A 301 -14.23 -15.93 -23.38
N ASN A 302 -15.26 -16.75 -23.33
CA ASN A 302 -16.02 -17.19 -24.49
C ASN A 302 -17.49 -16.83 -24.26
N VAL A 303 -18.09 -16.14 -25.22
CA VAL A 303 -19.49 -15.75 -25.22
C VAL A 303 -20.16 -16.42 -26.41
N GLN A 304 -21.13 -17.28 -26.17
CA GLN A 304 -21.89 -17.96 -27.21
C GLN A 304 -23.35 -18.07 -26.76
N ASP A 305 -24.26 -17.62 -27.62
CA ASP A 305 -25.71 -17.69 -27.37
C ASP A 305 -26.16 -17.07 -26.04
N GLY A 306 -25.52 -15.97 -25.64
CA GLY A 306 -25.83 -15.28 -24.38
C GLY A 306 -25.23 -15.96 -23.14
N ILE A 307 -24.50 -17.06 -23.29
CA ILE A 307 -23.78 -17.73 -22.20
C ILE A 307 -22.34 -17.23 -22.19
N TRP A 308 -21.89 -16.75 -21.03
CA TRP A 308 -20.54 -16.25 -20.80
C TRP A 308 -19.73 -17.29 -20.04
N ARG A 309 -18.69 -17.84 -20.66
CA ARG A 309 -17.77 -18.80 -20.04
C ARG A 309 -16.44 -18.13 -19.81
N PHE A 310 -16.06 -17.97 -18.56
CA PHE A 310 -14.79 -17.41 -18.16
C PHE A 310 -13.90 -18.51 -17.58
N ALA A 311 -12.70 -18.66 -18.12
CA ALA A 311 -11.69 -19.56 -17.58
C ALA A 311 -10.44 -18.76 -17.22
N GLN A 312 -9.90 -19.02 -16.05
CA GLN A 312 -8.69 -18.38 -15.53
C GLN A 312 -7.69 -19.44 -15.11
N GLY A 313 -6.43 -19.22 -15.46
CA GLY A 313 -5.28 -20.01 -15.04
C GLY A 313 -4.15 -19.06 -14.66
N LEU A 314 -3.59 -19.26 -13.47
CA LEU A 314 -2.48 -18.50 -12.95
C LEU A 314 -1.55 -19.48 -12.24
N ALA A 315 -0.29 -19.52 -12.63
CA ALA A 315 0.70 -20.31 -11.91
C ALA A 315 1.96 -19.49 -11.69
N GLY A 316 2.53 -19.57 -10.49
CA GLY A 316 3.80 -18.93 -10.18
C GLY A 316 4.60 -19.73 -9.18
N THR A 317 5.92 -19.59 -9.25
CA THR A 317 6.85 -20.23 -8.30
C THR A 317 6.66 -19.71 -6.88
N GLU A 318 6.18 -18.46 -6.73
CA GLU A 318 5.97 -17.81 -5.43
C GLU A 318 4.49 -17.69 -5.02
N LEU A 319 3.56 -18.14 -5.88
CA LEU A 319 2.12 -18.03 -5.66
C LEU A 319 1.43 -19.39 -5.55
N GLY A 320 1.99 -20.43 -6.17
CA GLY A 320 1.28 -21.68 -6.43
C GLY A 320 0.46 -21.59 -7.73
N SER A 321 -0.56 -22.44 -7.86
CA SER A 321 -1.44 -22.52 -9.02
C SER A 321 -2.88 -22.23 -8.64
N PHE A 322 -3.55 -21.43 -9.46
CA PHE A 322 -4.95 -21.07 -9.34
C PHE A 322 -5.60 -21.28 -10.69
N ALA A 323 -6.69 -22.04 -10.71
CA ALA A 323 -7.44 -22.30 -11.91
C ALA A 323 -8.94 -22.12 -11.62
N GLY A 324 -9.71 -21.75 -12.63
CA GLY A 324 -11.13 -21.62 -12.48
C GLY A 324 -11.85 -21.64 -13.80
N ALA A 325 -13.10 -22.11 -13.78
CA ALA A 325 -14.02 -22.06 -14.89
C ALA A 325 -15.39 -21.66 -14.36
N LEU A 326 -15.89 -20.51 -14.80
CA LEU A 326 -17.16 -19.92 -14.42
C LEU A 326 -18.04 -19.79 -15.66
N THR A 327 -19.32 -20.08 -15.51
CA THR A 327 -20.36 -19.88 -16.52
C THR A 327 -21.39 -18.92 -15.96
N LEU A 328 -21.68 -17.84 -16.68
CA LEU A 328 -22.72 -16.88 -16.36
C LEU A 328 -23.80 -16.88 -17.45
N THR A 329 -25.06 -16.80 -17.04
CA THR A 329 -26.21 -16.82 -17.95
C THR A 329 -27.07 -15.58 -17.76
N PRO A 330 -26.62 -14.41 -18.24
CA PRO A 330 -27.38 -13.17 -18.11
C PRO A 330 -28.71 -13.21 -18.84
N ALA A 331 -29.72 -12.51 -18.30
CA ALA A 331 -30.99 -12.29 -18.99
C ALA A 331 -30.86 -11.26 -20.13
N GLY A 332 -29.92 -10.34 -20.00
CA GLY A 332 -29.58 -9.32 -21.00
C GLY A 332 -28.27 -9.63 -21.74
N ARG A 333 -27.79 -8.64 -22.49
CA ARG A 333 -26.52 -8.75 -23.24
C ARG A 333 -25.29 -8.91 -22.34
N TRP A 334 -25.32 -8.30 -21.16
CA TRP A 334 -24.19 -8.22 -20.24
C TRP A 334 -24.55 -8.87 -18.89
N PRO A 335 -23.59 -9.50 -18.21
CA PRO A 335 -23.73 -9.90 -16.82
C PRO A 335 -24.00 -8.69 -15.91
N ASP A 336 -24.98 -8.84 -15.04
CA ASP A 336 -25.34 -7.92 -13.97
C ASP A 336 -25.26 -8.64 -12.60
N ALA A 337 -25.53 -7.92 -11.50
CA ALA A 337 -25.48 -8.52 -10.16
C ALA A 337 -26.48 -9.66 -9.95
N ALA A 338 -27.59 -9.69 -10.72
CA ALA A 338 -28.61 -10.71 -10.63
C ALA A 338 -28.31 -11.95 -11.47
N THR A 339 -27.31 -11.87 -12.35
CA THR A 339 -26.97 -12.91 -13.31
C THR A 339 -26.59 -14.21 -12.61
N PRO A 340 -27.29 -15.33 -12.89
CA PRO A 340 -26.91 -16.63 -12.37
C PRO A 340 -25.49 -17.00 -12.79
N MET A 341 -24.74 -17.59 -11.87
CA MET A 341 -23.40 -18.09 -12.13
C MET A 341 -23.20 -19.49 -11.56
N GLN A 342 -22.35 -20.26 -12.23
CA GLN A 342 -21.93 -21.58 -11.75
C GLN A 342 -20.50 -21.88 -12.19
N GLY A 343 -19.75 -22.67 -11.42
CA GLY A 343 -18.40 -23.05 -11.82
C GLY A 343 -17.58 -23.66 -10.70
N VAL A 344 -16.27 -23.73 -10.95
CA VAL A 344 -15.30 -24.25 -9.99
C VAL A 344 -14.07 -23.36 -9.97
N LEU A 345 -13.53 -23.16 -8.78
CA LEU A 345 -12.24 -22.53 -8.50
C LEU A 345 -11.36 -23.54 -7.78
N GLN A 346 -10.11 -23.65 -8.21
CA GLN A 346 -9.11 -24.50 -7.60
C GLN A 346 -7.88 -23.66 -7.27
N ALA A 347 -7.34 -23.85 -6.08
CA ALA A 347 -6.06 -23.30 -5.67
C ALA A 347 -5.19 -24.44 -5.13
N ASN A 348 -3.91 -24.42 -5.47
CA ASN A 348 -2.94 -25.34 -4.93
C ASN A 348 -1.60 -24.62 -4.74
N VAL A 349 -1.19 -24.53 -3.49
CA VAL A 349 0.06 -23.95 -3.04
C VAL A 349 0.87 -25.07 -2.40
N SER A 350 1.81 -25.62 -3.18
CA SER A 350 2.63 -26.74 -2.75
C SER A 350 3.64 -26.38 -1.65
N ASP A 351 4.05 -25.12 -1.60
CA ASP A 351 4.97 -24.60 -0.59
C ASP A 351 4.70 -23.12 -0.27
N LEU A 352 4.13 -22.87 0.91
CA LEU A 352 3.89 -21.56 1.48
C LEU A 352 5.18 -20.84 1.92
N SER A 353 6.34 -21.53 1.92
CA SER A 353 7.63 -20.87 2.20
C SER A 353 7.99 -19.84 1.14
N THR A 354 7.51 -20.05 -0.08
CA THR A 354 7.60 -19.12 -1.19
C THR A 354 6.82 -17.82 -0.90
N TRP A 355 5.75 -17.93 -0.10
CA TRP A 355 5.01 -16.76 0.38
C TRP A 355 5.77 -15.98 1.45
N GLY A 356 6.92 -16.47 1.94
CA GLY A 356 7.75 -15.77 2.92
C GLY A 356 8.14 -14.37 2.49
N ARG A 357 8.19 -14.09 1.17
CA ARG A 357 8.39 -12.74 0.65
C ARG A 357 7.20 -11.81 0.86
N TRP A 358 6.00 -12.31 1.15
CA TRP A 358 4.78 -11.52 1.35
C TRP A 358 4.44 -11.29 2.82
N VAL A 359 5.17 -11.96 3.71
CA VAL A 359 5.03 -11.83 5.16
C VAL A 359 5.93 -10.69 5.66
N PRO A 360 5.59 -10.01 6.78
CA PRO A 360 6.49 -9.03 7.39
C PRO A 360 7.90 -9.59 7.67
N ALA A 361 8.90 -8.71 7.65
CA ALA A 361 10.28 -9.11 7.84
C ALA A 361 10.49 -9.91 9.14
N GLY A 362 11.31 -10.97 9.08
CA GLY A 362 11.61 -11.85 10.21
C GLY A 362 10.66 -13.05 10.35
N TRP A 363 9.44 -12.95 9.82
CA TRP A 363 8.48 -14.06 9.78
C TRP A 363 8.74 -14.98 8.59
N ARG A 364 8.49 -16.28 8.78
CA ARG A 364 8.55 -17.30 7.75
C ARG A 364 7.34 -18.21 7.86
N LEU A 365 6.69 -18.44 6.73
CA LEU A 365 5.66 -19.46 6.57
C LEU A 365 6.28 -20.72 5.96
N ALA A 366 5.63 -21.86 6.15
CA ALA A 366 5.90 -23.09 5.41
C ALA A 366 4.64 -23.95 5.40
N GLY A 367 4.67 -25.03 4.62
CA GLY A 367 3.56 -25.99 4.48
C GLY A 367 2.85 -25.84 3.16
N ARG A 368 1.72 -26.52 3.01
CA ARG A 368 0.93 -26.55 1.77
C ARG A 368 -0.52 -26.22 2.04
N ALA A 369 -1.17 -25.62 1.05
CA ALA A 369 -2.60 -25.32 1.10
C ALA A 369 -3.25 -25.64 -0.23
N ALA A 370 -4.45 -26.22 -0.18
CA ALA A 370 -5.24 -26.52 -1.36
C ALA A 370 -6.71 -26.14 -1.14
N ALA A 371 -7.37 -25.71 -2.20
CA ALA A 371 -8.78 -25.37 -2.18
C ALA A 371 -9.45 -25.89 -3.45
N ILE A 372 -10.64 -26.47 -3.31
CA ILE A 372 -11.56 -26.75 -4.42
C ILE A 372 -12.92 -26.20 -4.00
N VAL A 373 -13.37 -25.18 -4.71
CA VAL A 373 -14.58 -24.42 -4.38
C VAL A 373 -15.48 -24.38 -5.60
N GLN A 374 -16.66 -24.96 -5.48
CA GLN A 374 -17.76 -24.77 -6.42
C GLN A 374 -18.39 -23.40 -6.16
N VAL A 375 -18.62 -22.67 -7.23
CA VAL A 375 -19.28 -21.37 -7.19
C VAL A 375 -20.66 -21.55 -7.80
N GLY A 376 -21.68 -21.01 -7.14
CA GLY A 376 -23.08 -21.01 -7.58
C GLY A 376 -23.75 -19.68 -7.28
N GLY A 377 -25.08 -19.63 -7.39
CA GLY A 377 -25.87 -18.46 -6.99
C GLY A 377 -25.85 -17.34 -8.04
N ARG A 378 -25.68 -16.09 -7.58
CA ARG A 378 -25.74 -14.89 -8.43
C ARG A 378 -24.40 -14.18 -8.47
N PHE A 379 -24.07 -13.51 -9.57
CA PHE A 379 -22.80 -12.80 -9.73
C PHE A 379 -22.53 -11.74 -8.63
N GLY A 380 -23.56 -11.05 -8.15
CA GLY A 380 -23.43 -10.08 -7.05
C GLY A 380 -23.45 -10.68 -5.65
N ALA A 381 -23.80 -11.96 -5.51
CA ALA A 381 -23.88 -12.68 -4.24
C ALA A 381 -23.61 -14.18 -4.50
N PRO A 382 -22.34 -14.58 -4.70
CA PRO A 382 -21.99 -15.94 -5.06
C PRO A 382 -22.15 -16.89 -3.86
N ASP A 383 -22.68 -18.08 -4.12
CA ASP A 383 -22.72 -19.18 -3.15
C ASP A 383 -21.47 -20.05 -3.32
N LEU A 384 -20.64 -20.16 -2.29
CA LEU A 384 -19.38 -20.90 -2.33
C LEU A 384 -19.53 -22.22 -1.58
N THR A 385 -19.34 -23.35 -2.27
CA THR A 385 -19.42 -24.68 -1.65
C THR A 385 -18.15 -25.46 -1.93
N GLY A 386 -17.49 -25.98 -0.91
CA GLY A 386 -16.24 -26.70 -1.09
C GLY A 386 -15.41 -26.80 0.17
N ARG A 387 -14.13 -27.10 0.01
CA ARG A 387 -13.20 -27.27 1.12
C ARG A 387 -11.87 -26.59 0.83
N VAL A 388 -11.30 -26.02 1.88
CA VAL A 388 -9.93 -25.52 1.92
C VAL A 388 -9.18 -26.28 3.01
N ASP A 389 -8.06 -26.89 2.63
CA ASP A 389 -7.22 -27.67 3.52
C ASP A 389 -5.80 -27.08 3.55
N GLY A 390 -5.21 -27.09 4.74
CA GLY A 390 -3.80 -26.75 4.94
C GLY A 390 -3.11 -27.83 5.73
N GLU A 391 -1.89 -28.20 5.34
CA GLU A 391 -1.12 -29.25 5.98
C GLU A 391 0.36 -28.89 6.10
N GLY A 392 1.00 -29.39 7.17
CA GLY A 392 2.43 -29.15 7.42
C GLY A 392 2.75 -27.66 7.62
N LEU A 393 1.77 -26.88 8.07
CA LEU A 393 1.90 -25.44 8.21
C LEU A 393 2.90 -25.13 9.32
N ALA A 394 3.78 -24.15 9.06
CA ALA A 394 4.67 -23.64 10.08
C ALA A 394 4.73 -22.11 10.03
N LEU A 395 4.85 -21.50 11.20
CA LEU A 395 5.03 -20.06 11.38
C LEU A 395 6.22 -19.83 12.30
N ARG A 396 7.25 -19.16 11.77
CA ARG A 396 8.51 -18.96 12.48
C ARG A 396 8.91 -17.50 12.51
N HIS A 397 9.40 -17.03 13.66
CA HIS A 397 10.07 -15.74 13.80
C HIS A 397 11.33 -15.89 14.64
N LEU A 398 12.49 -16.04 13.97
CA LEU A 398 13.75 -16.36 14.63
C LEU A 398 14.15 -15.33 15.71
N LEU A 399 13.93 -14.04 15.44
CA LEU A 399 14.29 -12.98 16.39
C LEU A 399 13.38 -12.92 17.62
N PHE A 400 12.15 -13.44 17.52
CA PHE A 400 11.24 -13.52 18.68
C PHE A 400 11.23 -14.91 19.30
N GLY A 401 11.79 -15.92 18.62
CA GLY A 401 11.74 -17.32 19.02
C GLY A 401 10.37 -17.94 18.82
N VAL A 402 9.51 -17.38 17.96
CA VAL A 402 8.25 -18.04 17.60
C VAL A 402 8.59 -19.20 16.68
N ASP A 403 8.17 -20.40 17.04
CA ASP A 403 8.29 -21.61 16.21
C ASP A 403 7.06 -22.48 16.43
N VAL A 404 6.09 -22.32 15.54
CA VAL A 404 4.86 -23.11 15.51
C VAL A 404 4.93 -24.00 14.27
N THR A 405 4.73 -25.31 14.44
CA THR A 405 4.90 -26.34 13.40
C THR A 405 3.73 -27.32 13.40
N ASP A 406 3.77 -28.31 12.50
CA ASP A 406 2.76 -29.37 12.36
C ASP A 406 1.33 -28.83 12.26
N GLY A 407 1.19 -27.64 11.69
CA GLY A 407 -0.08 -26.96 11.54
C GLY A 407 -0.94 -27.66 10.48
N ARG A 408 -2.22 -27.86 10.81
CA ARG A 408 -3.24 -28.37 9.92
C ARG A 408 -4.53 -27.60 10.11
N PHE A 409 -5.23 -27.28 9.03
CA PHE A 409 -6.59 -26.77 9.13
C PHE A 409 -7.49 -27.34 8.04
N THR A 410 -8.79 -27.37 8.33
CA THR A 410 -9.85 -27.67 7.37
C THR A 410 -10.96 -26.64 7.53
N LEU A 411 -11.27 -25.95 6.44
CA LEU A 411 -12.34 -24.96 6.32
C LEU A 411 -13.36 -25.47 5.30
N ASP A 412 -14.58 -25.74 5.75
CA ASP A 412 -15.69 -26.13 4.89
C ASP A 412 -16.51 -24.89 4.51
N LEU A 413 -16.84 -24.77 3.22
CA LEU A 413 -17.66 -23.69 2.66
C LEU A 413 -19.02 -24.25 2.25
N LYS A 414 -20.10 -23.59 2.68
CA LYS A 414 -21.50 -23.95 2.38
C LYS A 414 -22.33 -22.69 2.09
N GLY A 415 -22.37 -22.32 0.81
CA GLY A 415 -23.05 -21.10 0.35
C GLY A 415 -22.37 -19.84 0.88
N GLN A 416 -23.07 -19.10 1.74
CA GLN A 416 -22.52 -17.92 2.42
C GLN A 416 -21.97 -18.23 3.83
N HIS A 417 -21.90 -19.50 4.24
CA HIS A 417 -21.33 -19.88 5.53
C HIS A 417 -19.99 -20.59 5.33
N ALA A 418 -19.01 -20.25 6.14
CA ALA A 418 -17.75 -20.97 6.26
C ALA A 418 -17.60 -21.51 7.69
N GLU A 419 -17.07 -22.71 7.81
CA GLU A 419 -16.87 -23.39 9.09
C GLU A 419 -15.43 -23.88 9.19
N LEU A 420 -14.66 -23.31 10.12
CA LEU A 420 -13.35 -23.80 10.50
C LEU A 420 -13.56 -24.99 11.43
N THR A 421 -13.66 -26.18 10.84
CA THR A 421 -13.95 -27.43 11.57
C THR A 421 -12.79 -27.85 12.47
N ARG A 422 -11.56 -27.53 12.06
CA ARG A 422 -10.34 -27.83 12.80
C ARG A 422 -9.23 -26.92 12.34
N LEU A 423 -8.53 -26.32 13.30
CA LEU A 423 -7.15 -25.87 13.17
C LEU A 423 -6.38 -26.50 14.33
N GLU A 424 -5.26 -27.13 14.06
CA GLU A 424 -4.33 -27.60 15.10
C GLU A 424 -2.91 -27.26 14.70
N ALA A 425 -2.08 -26.83 15.65
CA ALA A 425 -0.65 -26.63 15.45
C ALA A 425 0.10 -26.96 16.74
N ARG A 426 1.41 -27.19 16.63
CA ARG A 426 2.29 -27.48 17.77
C ARG A 426 3.29 -26.35 17.98
N GLY A 427 3.62 -26.10 19.24
CA GLY A 427 4.68 -25.19 19.63
C GLY A 427 5.41 -25.76 20.84
N GLY A 428 6.64 -26.21 20.64
CA GLY A 428 7.33 -27.03 21.63
C GLY A 428 6.57 -28.34 21.88
N ASP A 429 6.33 -28.65 23.16
CA ASP A 429 5.64 -29.87 23.60
C ASP A 429 4.11 -29.71 23.73
N GLY A 430 3.61 -28.49 23.48
CA GLY A 430 2.18 -28.17 23.57
C GLY A 430 1.53 -27.93 22.21
N TRP A 431 0.25 -27.55 22.25
CA TRP A 431 -0.58 -27.40 21.07
C TRP A 431 -1.48 -26.16 21.13
N LEU A 432 -1.87 -25.71 19.94
CA LEU A 432 -2.90 -24.72 19.68
C LEU A 432 -4.01 -25.40 18.86
N ARG A 433 -5.26 -25.24 19.28
CA ARG A 433 -6.43 -25.63 18.49
C ARG A 433 -7.32 -24.43 18.27
N ALA A 434 -7.99 -24.38 17.12
CA ALA A 434 -9.05 -23.41 16.90
C ALA A 434 -10.20 -24.02 16.10
N THR A 435 -11.39 -23.48 16.36
CA THR A 435 -12.64 -23.77 15.63
C THR A 435 -13.38 -22.46 15.44
N GLY A 436 -14.25 -22.38 14.43
CA GLY A 436 -14.96 -21.13 14.19
C GLY A 436 -15.94 -21.19 13.04
N ASN A 437 -16.71 -20.13 12.89
CA ASN A 437 -17.68 -19.94 11.83
C ASN A 437 -17.55 -18.54 11.24
N ALA A 438 -17.93 -18.39 9.99
CA ALA A 438 -17.99 -17.11 9.32
C ALA A 438 -19.21 -17.02 8.39
N GLU A 439 -19.80 -15.84 8.35
CA GLU A 439 -20.76 -15.41 7.35
C GLU A 439 -19.99 -14.63 6.28
N LEU A 440 -20.08 -15.09 5.04
CA LEU A 440 -19.53 -14.47 3.84
C LEU A 440 -20.59 -13.56 3.19
N GLY A 441 -20.18 -12.71 2.23
CA GLY A 441 -21.09 -11.84 1.49
C GLY A 441 -20.83 -10.35 1.72
N SER A 442 -21.89 -9.53 1.70
CA SER A 442 -21.78 -8.06 1.76
C SER A 442 -21.42 -7.51 3.14
N SER A 443 -21.66 -8.27 4.21
CA SER A 443 -21.33 -7.90 5.58
C SER A 443 -20.62 -9.07 6.26
N PRO A 444 -19.35 -9.32 5.90
CA PRO A 444 -18.64 -10.50 6.37
C PRO A 444 -18.44 -10.43 7.89
N ARG A 445 -18.65 -11.56 8.56
CA ARG A 445 -18.42 -11.73 10.00
C ARG A 445 -17.76 -13.06 10.25
N ALA A 446 -16.82 -13.12 11.19
CA ALA A 446 -16.21 -14.37 11.60
C ALA A 446 -16.01 -14.40 13.11
N HIS A 447 -16.24 -15.57 13.71
CA HIS A 447 -15.96 -15.86 15.10
C HIS A 447 -15.06 -17.09 15.17
N VAL A 448 -13.94 -16.96 15.86
CA VAL A 448 -12.95 -18.04 16.02
C VAL A 448 -12.64 -18.22 17.48
N GLU A 449 -12.86 -19.42 17.99
CA GLU A 449 -12.45 -19.86 19.32
C GLU A 449 -11.08 -20.52 19.23
N LEU A 450 -10.16 -20.13 20.10
CA LEU A 450 -8.80 -20.63 20.18
C LEU A 450 -8.57 -21.22 21.57
N LYS A 451 -7.91 -22.38 21.61
CA LYS A 451 -7.50 -23.06 22.83
C LYS A 451 -6.04 -23.46 22.74
N ALA A 452 -5.25 -23.07 23.73
CA ALA A 452 -3.85 -23.45 23.85
C ALA A 452 -3.64 -24.29 25.11
N ASP A 453 -2.83 -25.32 25.01
CA ASP A 453 -2.38 -26.14 26.14
C ASP A 453 -0.87 -26.30 26.05
N LYS A 454 -0.19 -25.72 27.04
CA LYS A 454 1.27 -25.65 27.18
C LYS A 454 1.98 -25.24 25.88
N LEU A 455 1.36 -24.33 25.12
CA LEU A 455 1.91 -23.86 23.86
C LEU A 455 3.17 -23.04 24.13
N ARG A 456 4.30 -23.44 23.55
CA ARG A 456 5.53 -22.63 23.59
C ARG A 456 5.41 -21.46 22.63
N VAL A 457 4.97 -20.32 23.14
CA VAL A 457 4.74 -19.08 22.37
C VAL A 457 6.08 -18.43 21.97
N LEU A 458 7.05 -18.43 22.88
CA LEU A 458 8.40 -17.93 22.64
C LEU A 458 9.43 -18.99 23.05
N SER A 459 10.41 -19.22 22.19
CA SER A 459 11.45 -20.24 22.32
C SER A 459 12.84 -19.68 21.98
N ARG A 460 13.31 -18.70 22.76
CA ARG A 460 14.71 -18.28 22.77
C ARG A 460 15.39 -18.74 24.05
N VAL A 461 16.72 -18.82 24.01
CA VAL A 461 17.55 -19.19 25.17
C VAL A 461 17.42 -18.16 26.30
N ASP A 462 17.28 -16.88 25.95
CA ASP A 462 17.12 -15.76 26.87
C ASP A 462 15.65 -15.38 27.12
N ARG A 463 14.71 -15.87 26.31
CA ARG A 463 13.28 -15.58 26.44
C ARG A 463 12.44 -16.80 26.08
N ARG A 464 11.79 -17.39 27.07
CA ARG A 464 10.91 -18.55 26.90
C ARG A 464 9.56 -18.28 27.54
N ILE A 465 8.48 -18.58 26.82
CA ILE A 465 7.11 -18.52 27.35
C ILE A 465 6.36 -19.76 26.89
N VAL A 466 5.78 -20.47 27.85
CA VAL A 466 4.82 -21.56 27.66
C VAL A 466 3.49 -21.11 28.28
N ALA A 467 2.42 -21.12 27.50
CA ALA A 467 1.12 -20.62 27.94
C ALA A 467 -0.03 -21.57 27.58
N SER A 468 -1.05 -21.56 28.43
CA SER A 468 -2.31 -22.27 28.24
C SER A 468 -3.48 -21.32 28.44
N GLY A 469 -4.61 -21.60 27.80
CA GLY A 469 -5.84 -20.84 28.00
C GLY A 469 -6.70 -20.80 26.76
N ASP A 470 -7.70 -19.94 26.82
CA ASP A 470 -8.73 -19.82 25.79
C ASP A 470 -8.82 -18.37 25.35
N ALA A 471 -9.01 -18.15 24.05
CA ALA A 471 -9.21 -16.85 23.44
C ALA A 471 -10.27 -16.94 22.34
N GLN A 472 -10.89 -15.81 22.04
CA GLN A 472 -11.84 -15.67 20.95
C GLN A 472 -11.45 -14.47 20.10
N LEU A 473 -11.60 -14.62 18.78
CA LEU A 473 -11.35 -13.59 17.79
C LEU A 473 -12.62 -13.37 16.99
N ASP A 474 -13.18 -12.17 17.10
CA ASP A 474 -14.30 -11.68 16.31
C ASP A 474 -13.77 -10.76 15.21
N LEU A 475 -14.18 -10.98 13.97
CA LEU A 475 -13.85 -10.13 12.81
C LEU A 475 -15.13 -9.69 12.12
N ASP A 476 -15.21 -8.42 11.74
CA ASP A 476 -16.29 -7.88 10.92
C ASP A 476 -15.78 -6.89 9.86
N ASP A 477 -16.69 -6.20 9.18
CA ASP A 477 -16.38 -5.19 8.17
C ASP A 477 -15.68 -3.94 8.74
N LYS A 478 -15.75 -3.71 10.06
CA LYS A 478 -15.26 -2.51 10.74
C LYS A 478 -13.97 -2.73 11.50
N GLY A 479 -13.62 -3.98 11.84
CA GLY A 479 -12.47 -4.24 12.67
C GLY A 479 -12.28 -5.68 13.13
N LEU A 480 -11.43 -5.82 14.14
CA LEU A 480 -11.15 -7.07 14.83
C LEU A 480 -11.27 -6.87 16.35
N ALA A 481 -11.76 -7.88 17.06
CA ALA A 481 -11.80 -7.91 18.51
C ALA A 481 -11.21 -9.22 19.03
N LEU A 482 -10.14 -9.14 19.82
CA LEU A 482 -9.51 -10.28 20.48
C LEU A 482 -9.80 -10.23 21.98
N ALA A 483 -10.41 -11.27 22.53
CA ALA A 483 -10.64 -11.41 23.96
C ALA A 483 -10.16 -12.77 24.47
N GLY A 484 -9.64 -12.86 25.69
CA GLY A 484 -9.20 -14.16 26.19
C GLY A 484 -8.62 -14.15 27.59
N LYS A 485 -8.41 -15.36 28.12
CA LYS A 485 -7.75 -15.61 29.41
C LYS A 485 -6.62 -16.60 29.17
N LEU A 486 -5.41 -16.14 29.38
CA LEU A 486 -4.18 -16.91 29.20
C LEU A 486 -3.47 -17.02 30.54
N ARG A 487 -2.87 -18.18 30.80
CA ARG A 487 -2.01 -18.45 31.95
C ARG A 487 -0.63 -18.84 31.45
N VAL A 488 0.39 -18.23 31.99
CA VAL A 488 1.78 -18.63 31.75
C VAL A 488 2.09 -19.83 32.63
N ASP A 489 2.32 -20.98 32.00
CA ASP A 489 2.72 -22.22 32.68
C ASP A 489 4.18 -22.18 33.10
N GLU A 490 5.04 -21.69 32.21
CA GLU A 490 6.49 -21.56 32.38
C GLU A 490 6.96 -20.30 31.64
N GLY A 491 7.78 -19.49 32.29
CA GLY A 491 8.37 -18.30 31.69
C GLY A 491 9.82 -18.11 32.14
N LEU A 492 10.66 -17.66 31.23
CA LEU A 492 12.00 -17.18 31.51
C LEU A 492 12.24 -15.92 30.70
N PHE A 493 12.60 -14.83 31.37
CA PHE A 493 13.17 -13.64 30.75
C PHE A 493 14.54 -13.38 31.36
N ASP A 494 15.58 -13.53 30.55
CA ASP A 494 16.97 -13.28 30.91
C ASP A 494 17.49 -12.09 30.09
N PHE A 495 17.68 -10.95 30.77
CA PHE A 495 18.25 -9.72 30.20
C PHE A 495 19.67 -9.46 30.73
N THR A 496 20.41 -10.50 31.10
CA THR A 496 21.83 -10.40 31.51
C THR A 496 22.72 -9.90 30.37
N ARG A 497 22.37 -10.24 29.12
CA ARG A 497 22.99 -9.69 27.91
C ARG A 497 22.06 -8.62 27.33
N GLY A 498 22.60 -7.47 26.96
CA GLY A 498 21.81 -6.42 26.31
C GLY A 498 21.23 -6.89 24.97
N ASP A 499 20.04 -6.40 24.63
CA ASP A 499 19.53 -6.51 23.26
C ASP A 499 20.50 -5.78 22.30
N ALA A 500 20.49 -6.17 21.02
CA ALA A 500 21.31 -5.49 20.02
C ALA A 500 21.00 -3.98 20.01
N PRO A 501 22.01 -3.10 19.90
CA PRO A 501 21.78 -1.66 19.85
C PRO A 501 20.78 -1.31 18.73
N THR A 502 19.68 -0.66 19.10
CA THR A 502 18.74 -0.09 18.13
C THR A 502 19.22 1.29 17.71
N LEU A 503 18.91 1.69 16.47
CA LEU A 503 19.13 3.06 16.03
C LEU A 503 18.21 3.98 16.85
N GLY A 504 18.71 5.15 17.26
CA GLY A 504 17.88 6.16 17.90
C GLY A 504 16.78 6.65 16.97
N ASP A 505 15.68 7.17 17.54
CA ASP A 505 14.55 7.74 16.80
C ASP A 505 14.95 8.94 15.93
N ASP A 506 16.15 9.49 16.16
CA ASP A 506 16.78 10.57 15.41
C ASP A 506 17.52 10.09 14.13
N VAL A 507 17.64 8.77 13.92
CA VAL A 507 18.36 8.23 12.76
C VAL A 507 17.43 8.08 11.57
N THR A 508 17.50 9.05 10.66
CA THR A 508 16.91 8.95 9.33
C THR A 508 17.82 8.13 8.41
N VAL A 509 17.36 6.94 8.02
CA VAL A 509 18.07 6.09 7.04
C VAL A 509 17.88 6.67 5.64
N VAL A 510 18.87 7.44 5.17
CA VAL A 510 18.95 7.91 3.78
C VAL A 510 19.36 6.74 2.89
N ARG A 511 18.40 5.91 2.47
CA ARG A 511 18.59 5.03 1.31
C ARG A 511 18.71 5.92 0.08
N SER A 512 19.70 5.65 -0.78
CA SER A 512 19.90 6.34 -2.07
C SER A 512 18.63 6.19 -2.93
N SER A 513 17.70 7.13 -2.79
CA SER A 513 16.49 7.16 -3.60
C SER A 513 16.91 7.61 -4.99
N ARG A 514 16.72 6.71 -5.96
CA ARG A 514 16.49 7.12 -7.34
C ARG A 514 15.33 8.11 -7.28
N GLN A 515 15.53 9.34 -7.76
CA GLN A 515 14.54 10.41 -7.79
C GLN A 515 13.18 9.87 -8.24
N ALA A 516 12.29 9.63 -7.28
CA ALA A 516 10.88 9.52 -7.52
C ALA A 516 10.35 10.95 -7.49
N GLY A 517 9.66 11.37 -8.56
CA GLY A 517 8.91 12.63 -8.55
C GLY A 517 7.94 12.70 -7.37
N PRO A 518 7.35 13.87 -7.08
CA PRO A 518 6.47 14.05 -5.93
C PRO A 518 5.37 12.99 -5.94
N ALA A 519 5.49 12.01 -5.05
CA ALA A 519 4.47 11.00 -4.85
C ALA A 519 3.23 11.72 -4.33
N ALA A 520 2.08 11.41 -4.92
CA ALA A 520 0.80 11.84 -4.36
C ALA A 520 0.76 11.45 -2.88
N PRO A 521 0.15 12.28 -2.00
CA PRO A 521 -0.04 11.91 -0.60
C PRO A 521 -0.67 10.51 -0.57
N PRO A 522 -0.10 9.56 0.19
CA PRO A 522 -0.70 8.25 0.32
C PRO A 522 -2.15 8.44 0.77
N ALA A 523 -3.09 7.81 0.06
CA ALA A 523 -4.49 7.85 0.46
C ALA A 523 -4.61 7.38 1.92
N PRO A 524 -5.48 8.00 2.73
CA PRO A 524 -5.64 7.61 4.13
C PRO A 524 -5.97 6.11 4.18
N LYS A 525 -5.07 5.31 4.79
CA LYS A 525 -5.32 3.89 5.04
C LYS A 525 -6.63 3.81 5.84
N ALA A 526 -7.60 3.05 5.35
CA ALA A 526 -8.84 2.83 6.09
C ALA A 526 -8.49 2.30 7.48
N ALA A 527 -8.73 3.12 8.51
CA ALA A 527 -8.45 2.77 9.90
C ALA A 527 -9.32 1.56 10.26
N ARG A 528 -8.71 0.38 10.40
CA ARG A 528 -9.40 -0.80 10.89
C ARG A 528 -9.41 -0.72 12.40
N ASN A 529 -10.59 -0.76 13.01
CA ASN A 529 -10.70 -0.73 14.46
C ASN A 529 -10.13 -2.02 15.04
N SER A 530 -9.19 -1.92 15.99
CA SER A 530 -8.68 -3.06 16.74
C SER A 530 -9.07 -2.96 18.21
N ALA A 531 -9.79 -3.96 18.71
CA ALA A 531 -10.08 -4.11 20.13
C ALA A 531 -9.32 -5.32 20.69
N VAL A 532 -8.64 -5.16 21.81
CA VAL A 532 -7.93 -6.24 22.50
C VAL A 532 -8.37 -6.22 23.97
N ASN A 533 -8.68 -7.38 24.54
CA ASN A 533 -9.05 -7.53 25.93
C ASN A 533 -8.59 -8.90 26.47
N VAL A 534 -7.31 -9.00 26.85
CA VAL A 534 -6.69 -10.26 27.26
C VAL A 534 -6.27 -10.19 28.72
N SER A 535 -6.72 -11.17 29.51
CA SER A 535 -6.26 -11.39 30.88
C SER A 535 -5.09 -12.37 30.86
N LEU A 536 -3.99 -12.03 31.52
CA LEU A 536 -2.78 -12.83 31.60
C LEU A 536 -2.45 -13.13 33.07
N ASP A 537 -2.49 -14.40 33.44
CA ASP A 537 -2.07 -14.91 34.75
C ASP A 537 -0.62 -15.43 34.67
N PHE A 538 0.26 -14.89 35.51
CA PHE A 538 1.69 -15.21 35.55
C PHE A 538 2.04 -16.44 36.39
N GLY A 539 1.07 -17.31 36.71
CA GLY A 539 1.32 -18.66 37.19
C GLY A 539 2.29 -18.74 38.38
N ARG A 540 3.10 -19.80 38.44
CA ARG A 540 4.08 -20.01 39.53
C ARG A 540 5.53 -20.06 39.10
N ASP A 541 5.81 -20.25 37.80
CA ASP A 541 7.14 -20.51 37.26
C ASP A 541 7.53 -19.48 36.18
N PHE A 542 7.35 -18.19 36.46
CA PHE A 542 7.80 -17.10 35.60
C PHE A 542 9.07 -16.46 36.15
N LYS A 543 10.23 -16.90 35.67
CA LYS A 543 11.55 -16.47 36.14
C LYS A 543 12.04 -15.25 35.37
N VAL A 544 12.60 -14.30 36.10
CA VAL A 544 13.19 -13.08 35.54
C VAL A 544 14.61 -12.94 36.07
N ARG A 545 15.57 -12.75 35.16
CA ARG A 545 17.01 -12.68 35.45
C ARG A 545 17.68 -11.55 34.67
N GLY A 546 18.70 -10.95 35.26
CA GLY A 546 19.59 -10.01 34.56
C GLY A 546 19.92 -8.79 35.40
N ARG A 547 21.04 -8.13 35.08
CA ARG A 547 21.54 -6.93 35.79
C ARG A 547 21.56 -7.11 37.32
N GLY A 548 21.96 -8.30 37.79
CA GLY A 548 21.99 -8.65 39.21
C GLY A 548 20.67 -9.17 39.79
N LEU A 549 19.53 -9.02 39.11
CA LEU A 549 18.24 -9.56 39.54
C LEU A 549 18.12 -11.05 39.18
N SER A 550 17.55 -11.84 40.09
CA SER A 550 17.04 -13.18 39.84
C SER A 550 15.82 -13.44 40.73
N THR A 551 14.62 -13.38 40.17
CA THR A 551 13.35 -13.52 40.91
C THR A 551 12.34 -14.34 40.11
N THR A 552 11.26 -14.76 40.77
CA THR A 552 10.07 -15.33 40.13
C THR A 552 8.93 -14.33 40.27
N LEU A 553 8.31 -13.92 39.17
CA LEU A 553 7.15 -13.03 39.21
C LEU A 553 5.86 -13.82 39.22
N ARG A 554 4.85 -13.31 39.93
CA ARG A 554 3.48 -13.84 39.97
C ARG A 554 2.48 -12.70 39.96
N GLY A 555 1.26 -12.96 39.51
CA GLY A 555 0.19 -11.97 39.51
C GLY A 555 -0.60 -11.99 38.22
N GLN A 556 -1.42 -10.98 38.02
CA GLN A 556 -2.34 -10.92 36.88
C GLN A 556 -2.27 -9.54 36.23
N LEU A 557 -2.24 -9.54 34.91
CA LEU A 557 -2.30 -8.34 34.08
C LEU A 557 -3.52 -8.41 33.15
N GLN A 558 -4.15 -7.27 32.95
CA GLN A 558 -5.17 -7.05 31.94
C GLN A 558 -4.59 -6.18 30.83
N ILE A 559 -4.62 -6.69 29.62
CA ILE A 559 -4.17 -5.99 28.41
C ILE A 559 -5.40 -5.55 27.65
N ALA A 560 -5.56 -4.24 27.48
CA ALA A 560 -6.73 -3.65 26.83
C ALA A 560 -6.32 -2.64 25.74
N GLN A 561 -6.96 -2.72 24.59
CA GLN A 561 -6.88 -1.73 23.51
C GLN A 561 -8.27 -1.48 22.95
N LYS A 562 -8.58 -0.23 22.61
CA LYS A 562 -9.82 0.14 21.94
C LYS A 562 -9.53 1.03 20.73
N ASN A 563 -9.80 0.52 19.54
CA ASN A 563 -9.52 1.17 18.26
C ASN A 563 -8.03 1.55 18.16
N ASP A 564 -7.75 2.76 17.66
CA ASP A 564 -6.40 3.32 17.50
C ASP A 564 -5.79 3.86 18.82
N SER A 565 -6.39 3.57 19.97
CA SER A 565 -5.80 3.95 21.26
C SER A 565 -4.52 3.14 21.53
N PRO A 566 -3.53 3.70 22.25
CA PRO A 566 -2.38 2.94 22.71
C PRO A 566 -2.80 1.72 23.55
N LEU A 567 -2.01 0.65 23.47
CA LEU A 567 -2.18 -0.53 24.31
C LEU A 567 -2.05 -0.14 25.79
N ARG A 568 -3.03 -0.51 26.62
CA ARG A 568 -3.03 -0.29 28.06
C ARG A 568 -2.86 -1.59 28.82
N VAL A 569 -2.01 -1.58 29.83
CA VAL A 569 -1.82 -2.70 30.75
C VAL A 569 -2.16 -2.26 32.17
N THR A 570 -3.01 -3.01 32.85
CA THR A 570 -3.37 -2.79 34.25
C THR A 570 -3.22 -4.07 35.06
N GLY A 571 -2.90 -3.96 36.34
CA GLY A 571 -2.76 -5.13 37.22
C GLY A 571 -1.53 -5.06 38.10
N LYS A 572 -1.24 -6.16 38.80
CA LYS A 572 -0.13 -6.23 39.76
C LYS A 572 0.67 -7.50 39.52
N LEU A 573 1.99 -7.35 39.46
CA LEU A 573 2.95 -8.42 39.58
C LEU A 573 3.70 -8.29 40.91
N ASN A 574 4.01 -9.42 41.52
CA ASN A 574 4.77 -9.50 42.76
C ASN A 574 5.98 -10.41 42.52
N ALA A 575 7.15 -10.01 43.01
CA ALA A 575 8.31 -10.86 43.14
C ALA A 575 8.09 -11.86 44.29
N ASP A 576 7.91 -13.14 43.97
CA ASP A 576 7.82 -14.23 44.94
C ASP A 576 9.24 -14.70 45.31
N GLY A 577 9.88 -13.90 46.17
CA GLY A 577 11.27 -14.09 46.58
C GLY A 577 12.29 -13.84 45.48
N GLY A 578 13.54 -14.22 45.72
CA GLY A 578 14.64 -14.04 44.78
C GLY A 578 15.79 -13.22 45.37
N GLN A 579 16.77 -12.94 44.52
CA GLN A 579 17.99 -12.26 44.91
C GLN A 579 18.26 -11.08 43.98
N TYR A 580 18.80 -10.02 44.56
CA TYR A 580 19.33 -8.86 43.83
C TYR A 580 20.79 -8.66 44.23
N ALA A 581 21.68 -8.79 43.26
CA ALA A 581 23.10 -8.53 43.43
C ALA A 581 23.40 -7.07 43.13
N ALA A 582 23.75 -6.30 44.16
CA ALA A 582 24.16 -4.90 44.05
C ALA A 582 25.36 -4.63 44.95
N TYR A 583 26.26 -3.76 44.50
CA TYR A 583 27.44 -3.34 45.27
C TYR A 583 28.33 -4.51 45.75
N GLY A 584 28.40 -5.59 44.96
CA GLY A 584 29.16 -6.80 45.31
C GLY A 584 28.51 -7.69 46.38
N GLN A 585 27.30 -7.36 46.82
CA GLN A 585 26.54 -8.10 47.83
C GLN A 585 25.29 -8.74 47.23
N LYS A 586 24.88 -9.87 47.80
CA LYS A 586 23.61 -10.53 47.47
C LYS A 586 22.55 -10.10 48.48
N LEU A 587 21.48 -9.49 48.00
CA LEU A 587 20.33 -9.08 48.78
C LEU A 587 19.16 -10.01 48.47
N GLU A 588 18.37 -10.38 49.48
CA GLU A 588 17.14 -11.16 49.34
C GLU A 588 15.95 -10.22 49.18
N ILE A 589 15.10 -10.50 48.18
CA ILE A 589 13.90 -9.70 47.91
C ILE A 589 12.81 -10.13 48.89
N GLU A 590 12.43 -9.25 49.81
CA GLU A 590 11.32 -9.45 50.74
C GLU A 590 10.01 -8.88 50.19
N ARG A 591 10.09 -7.75 49.47
CA ARG A 591 8.94 -7.11 48.81
C ARG A 591 9.30 -6.79 47.39
N GLY A 592 8.40 -7.06 46.45
CA GLY A 592 8.64 -6.68 45.05
C GLY A 592 7.35 -6.46 44.29
N ASP A 593 6.61 -5.44 44.68
CA ASP A 593 5.34 -5.06 44.08
C ASP A 593 5.58 -4.20 42.83
N ILE A 594 5.02 -4.63 41.70
CA ILE A 594 5.08 -3.95 40.40
C ILE A 594 3.65 -3.72 39.93
N THR A 595 3.22 -2.47 39.90
CA THR A 595 1.82 -2.11 39.59
C THR A 595 1.72 -1.40 38.25
N PHE A 596 0.88 -1.92 37.36
CA PHE A 596 0.57 -1.33 36.06
C PHE A 596 -0.77 -0.57 36.13
N THR A 597 -0.78 0.67 35.66
CA THR A 597 -1.96 1.56 35.67
C THR A 597 -2.38 2.06 34.28
N GLY A 598 -1.68 1.61 33.24
CA GLY A 598 -1.98 1.94 31.85
C GLY A 598 -0.77 1.79 30.94
N ALA A 599 0.27 2.58 31.14
CA ALA A 599 1.47 2.53 30.29
C ALA A 599 2.22 1.20 30.48
N LEU A 600 2.56 0.53 29.37
CA LEU A 600 3.26 -0.76 29.38
C LEU A 600 4.72 -0.63 29.87
N ASP A 601 5.35 0.50 29.57
CA ASP A 601 6.78 0.76 29.76
C ASP A 601 7.11 1.47 31.08
N ASN A 602 6.10 1.94 31.83
CA ASN A 602 6.30 2.72 33.05
C ASN A 602 5.44 2.25 34.26
N PRO A 603 5.57 1.00 34.73
CA PRO A 603 4.90 0.55 35.95
C PRO A 603 5.44 1.27 37.20
N SER A 604 4.64 1.30 38.26
CA SER A 604 5.07 1.72 39.60
C SER A 604 5.78 0.58 40.31
N LEU A 605 6.87 0.91 41.00
CA LEU A 605 7.75 -0.02 41.70
C LEU A 605 7.70 0.23 43.21
N ASP A 606 7.54 -0.83 44.00
CA ASP A 606 7.78 -0.88 45.45
C ASP A 606 8.54 -2.17 45.76
N LEU A 607 9.87 -2.06 45.77
CA LEU A 607 10.78 -3.18 45.93
C LEU A 607 11.65 -2.98 47.18
N LEU A 608 11.75 -3.99 48.05
CA LEU A 608 12.65 -4.03 49.20
C LEU A 608 13.50 -5.29 49.13
N ALA A 609 14.81 -5.10 49.08
CA ALA A 609 15.78 -6.19 49.15
C ALA A 609 16.73 -5.97 50.34
N VAL A 610 16.84 -6.96 51.23
CA VAL A 610 17.64 -6.89 52.46
C VAL A 610 18.84 -7.83 52.40
N ARG A 611 19.92 -7.49 53.07
CA ARG A 611 21.09 -8.36 53.18
C ARG A 611 20.81 -9.44 54.24
N PRO A 612 20.89 -10.74 53.90
CA PRO A 612 20.66 -11.81 54.86
C PRO A 612 21.84 -11.95 55.84
N ASN A 613 21.61 -12.60 56.98
CA ASN A 613 22.63 -12.96 57.99
C ASN A 613 23.37 -11.77 58.63
N LEU A 614 22.65 -10.68 58.91
CA LEU A 614 23.14 -9.55 59.72
C LEU A 614 22.25 -9.37 60.95
N ASP A 615 22.85 -8.88 62.04
CA ASP A 615 22.13 -8.54 63.27
C ASP A 615 21.23 -7.30 63.10
N VAL A 616 21.48 -6.50 62.07
CA VAL A 616 20.71 -5.30 61.70
C VAL A 616 20.13 -5.48 60.30
N ARG A 617 18.84 -5.19 60.14
CA ARG A 617 18.18 -5.28 58.83
C ARG A 617 18.64 -4.10 58.00
N VAL A 618 19.43 -4.34 56.96
CA VAL A 618 19.92 -3.30 56.05
C VAL A 618 19.74 -3.75 54.62
N GLY A 619 19.30 -2.84 53.75
CA GLY A 619 18.93 -3.18 52.40
C GLY A 619 18.80 -1.98 51.46
N VAL A 620 18.21 -2.24 50.31
CA VAL A 620 17.90 -1.26 49.27
C VAL A 620 16.39 -1.26 49.05
N TYR A 621 15.82 -0.07 49.07
CA TYR A 621 14.44 0.20 48.70
C TYR A 621 14.40 0.90 47.34
N VAL A 622 13.52 0.44 46.45
CA VAL A 622 13.28 1.02 45.12
C VAL A 622 11.81 1.37 45.00
N GLY A 623 11.53 2.67 45.02
CA GLY A 623 10.20 3.24 44.83
C GLY A 623 10.05 3.98 43.50
N GLY A 624 8.87 4.53 43.24
CA GLY A 624 8.61 5.41 42.09
C GLY A 624 8.06 4.64 40.87
N THR A 625 8.51 5.02 39.67
CA THR A 625 8.11 4.35 38.41
C THR A 625 9.32 3.84 37.66
N ALA A 626 9.15 2.91 36.72
CA ALA A 626 10.28 2.33 35.98
C ALA A 626 11.10 3.36 35.18
N LEU A 627 10.48 4.42 34.67
CA LEU A 627 11.16 5.52 33.98
C LEU A 627 11.77 6.57 34.94
N SER A 628 11.41 6.55 36.22
CA SER A 628 11.92 7.47 37.23
C SER A 628 12.04 6.77 38.59
N PRO A 629 12.92 5.76 38.71
CA PRO A 629 13.08 4.99 39.93
C PRO A 629 13.77 5.85 41.01
N ARG A 630 13.30 5.72 42.25
CA ARG A 630 13.93 6.32 43.43
C ARG A 630 14.54 5.20 44.26
N VAL A 631 15.86 5.17 44.29
CA VAL A 631 16.62 4.18 45.06
C VAL A 631 17.08 4.83 46.36
N SER A 632 16.78 4.21 47.49
CA SER A 632 17.23 4.63 48.81
C SER A 632 17.70 3.43 49.64
N LEU A 633 18.53 3.69 50.65
CA LEU A 633 18.95 2.66 51.58
C LEU A 633 17.88 2.46 52.65
N TYR A 634 17.65 1.21 53.03
CA TYR A 634 16.71 0.83 54.08
C TYR A 634 17.48 0.30 55.29
N SER A 635 17.06 0.69 56.50
CA SER A 635 17.48 -0.02 57.71
C SER A 635 16.39 -0.08 58.76
N GLU A 636 16.43 -1.12 59.58
CA GLU A 636 15.61 -1.25 60.77
C GLU A 636 16.48 -1.81 61.91
N PRO A 637 16.75 -1.00 62.97
CA PRO A 637 16.29 0.39 63.22
C PRO A 637 16.86 1.43 62.23
N ASP A 638 16.25 2.62 62.17
CA ASP A 638 16.67 3.68 61.24
C ASP A 638 18.04 4.26 61.65
N MET A 639 18.91 4.44 60.65
CA MET A 639 20.32 4.84 60.81
C MET A 639 20.69 5.92 59.79
N SER A 640 21.87 6.54 59.95
CA SER A 640 22.40 7.45 58.93
C SER A 640 22.73 6.70 57.64
N ASP A 641 22.64 7.35 56.47
CA ASP A 641 22.94 6.70 55.18
C ASP A 641 24.38 6.15 55.12
N THR A 642 25.32 6.79 55.82
CA THR A 642 26.70 6.32 55.95
C THR A 642 26.77 5.00 56.71
N ASP A 643 26.02 4.87 57.80
CA ASP A 643 25.96 3.64 58.59
C ASP A 643 25.24 2.54 57.80
N LYS A 644 24.14 2.88 57.12
CA LYS A 644 23.42 1.98 56.20
C LYS A 644 24.37 1.43 55.13
N LEU A 645 25.17 2.28 54.49
CA LEU A 645 26.18 1.85 53.51
C LEU A 645 27.26 0.96 54.14
N SER A 646 27.77 1.30 55.33
CA SER A 646 28.79 0.50 56.01
C SER A 646 28.27 -0.91 56.33
N TRP A 647 27.06 -1.01 56.87
CA TRP A 647 26.41 -2.30 57.13
C TRP A 647 26.10 -3.07 55.83
N LEU A 648 25.65 -2.36 54.78
CA LEU A 648 25.37 -2.99 53.50
C LEU A 648 26.64 -3.56 52.85
N LEU A 649 27.73 -2.78 52.80
CA LEU A 649 28.98 -3.14 52.12
C LEU A 649 29.90 -4.03 52.97
N LEU A 650 30.11 -3.66 54.23
CA LEU A 650 31.11 -4.24 55.13
C LEU A 650 30.49 -5.18 56.18
N GLY A 651 29.18 -5.10 56.41
CA GLY A 651 28.48 -5.96 57.38
C GLY A 651 28.73 -5.57 58.84
N ARG A 652 29.23 -4.36 59.10
CA ARG A 652 29.54 -3.84 60.43
C ARG A 652 29.45 -2.31 60.48
N GLU A 653 29.34 -1.78 61.71
CA GLU A 653 29.32 -0.36 62.01
C GLU A 653 30.65 0.34 61.60
N PRO A 654 30.61 1.62 61.15
CA PRO A 654 31.82 2.34 60.75
C PRO A 654 32.77 2.73 61.90
N SER A 655 32.38 2.51 63.16
CA SER A 655 33.12 2.89 64.39
C SER A 655 34.38 2.06 64.69
N GLY A 656 35.05 1.54 63.66
CA GLY A 656 36.33 0.81 63.74
C GLY A 656 37.17 0.83 62.44
N LEU A 657 36.90 1.77 61.53
CA LEU A 657 37.59 1.86 60.24
C LEU A 657 39.05 2.32 60.42
N ALA A 658 40.03 1.47 60.07
CA ALA A 658 41.42 1.88 59.92
C ALA A 658 41.57 2.80 58.69
N SER A 659 42.55 3.71 58.69
CA SER A 659 42.77 4.75 57.65
C SER A 659 42.85 4.26 56.19
N ASN A 660 42.90 2.95 55.95
CA ASN A 660 42.88 2.32 54.63
C ASN A 660 41.44 2.13 54.07
N ASP A 661 40.42 1.96 54.92
CA ASP A 661 39.05 1.69 54.48
C ASP A 661 38.33 2.97 54.02
N THR A 662 38.73 4.13 54.54
CA THR A 662 38.31 5.46 54.05
C THR A 662 38.74 5.69 52.60
N ALA A 663 39.88 5.14 52.18
CA ALA A 663 40.34 5.21 50.79
C ALA A 663 39.51 4.31 49.86
N LEU A 664 38.98 3.19 50.35
CA LEU A 664 38.05 2.32 49.62
C LEU A 664 36.68 2.97 49.46
N LEU A 665 36.17 3.64 50.50
CA LEU A 665 34.92 4.42 50.42
C LEU A 665 35.05 5.63 49.48
N GLN A 666 36.20 6.32 49.48
CA GLN A 666 36.46 7.39 48.51
C GLN A 666 36.56 6.88 47.07
N ARG A 667 37.16 5.69 46.86
CA ARG A 667 37.20 5.03 45.54
C ARG A 667 35.81 4.56 45.10
N ALA A 668 34.99 4.04 46.00
CA ALA A 668 33.60 3.64 45.71
C ALA A 668 32.70 4.86 45.43
N ALA A 669 32.88 5.97 46.15
CA ALA A 669 32.20 7.25 45.89
C ALA A 669 32.62 7.87 44.55
N LEU A 670 33.91 7.77 44.19
CA LEU A 670 34.42 8.17 42.87
C LEU A 670 33.88 7.25 41.76
N ALA A 671 33.74 5.95 42.01
CA ALA A 671 33.11 4.99 41.09
C ALA A 671 31.60 5.28 40.90
N LEU A 672 30.91 5.75 41.94
CA LEU A 672 29.52 6.25 41.88
C LEU A 672 29.39 7.54 41.05
N LEU A 673 30.36 8.45 41.14
CA LEU A 673 30.41 9.69 40.35
C LEU A 673 30.82 9.45 38.88
N SER A 674 31.45 8.30 38.60
CA SER A 674 31.94 7.90 37.27
C SER A 674 31.17 6.75 36.64
N GLY A 675 29.98 6.42 37.19
CA GLY A 675 29.21 5.21 36.87
C GLY A 675 29.17 4.81 35.40
N GLU A 676 29.16 3.49 35.15
CA GLU A 676 29.08 2.86 33.82
C GLU A 676 27.79 3.26 33.08
N GLY A 677 27.83 4.41 32.43
CA GLY A 677 26.76 5.06 31.67
C GLY A 677 27.03 6.57 31.56
N GLU A 678 26.46 7.28 30.59
CA GLU A 678 26.64 8.74 30.45
C GLU A 678 26.13 9.51 31.70
N GLY A 679 27.00 9.68 32.70
CA GLY A 679 26.70 10.40 33.93
C GLY A 679 26.60 11.91 33.74
N ALA A 680 26.02 12.60 34.73
CA ALA A 680 25.81 14.06 34.76
C ALA A 680 27.07 14.88 34.44
N THR A 681 28.26 14.34 34.73
CA THR A 681 29.58 14.92 34.45
C THR A 681 29.83 15.07 32.94
N GLY A 682 29.41 14.11 32.11
CA GLY A 682 29.55 14.17 30.65
C GLY A 682 28.66 15.23 29.99
N LYS A 683 27.47 15.49 30.56
CA LYS A 683 26.59 16.58 30.12
C LYS A 683 27.12 17.96 30.51
N ALA A 684 27.71 18.11 31.70
CA ALA A 684 28.35 19.36 32.13
C ALA A 684 29.63 19.67 31.33
N LEU A 685 30.46 18.66 31.03
CA LEU A 685 31.68 18.80 30.23
C LEU A 685 31.40 19.25 28.79
N ARG A 686 30.34 18.72 28.15
CA ARG A 686 29.93 19.15 26.80
C ARG A 686 29.36 20.57 26.77
N GLN A 687 28.72 21.05 27.84
CA GLN A 687 28.23 22.45 27.92
C GLN A 687 29.38 23.47 27.95
N ILE A 688 30.55 23.10 28.50
CA ILE A 688 31.78 23.89 28.43
C ILE A 688 32.66 23.53 27.22
N GLY A 689 32.16 22.65 26.33
CA GLY A 689 32.80 22.28 25.07
C GLY A 689 34.03 21.38 25.20
N LEU A 690 34.13 20.56 26.25
CA LEU A 690 35.19 19.57 26.45
C LEU A 690 34.66 18.14 26.31
N ASP A 691 35.48 17.24 25.77
CA ASP A 691 35.11 15.83 25.54
C ASP A 691 35.73 14.89 26.58
N GLU A 692 36.81 15.29 27.25
CA GLU A 692 37.49 14.51 28.27
C GLU A 692 37.99 15.38 29.43
N LEU A 693 37.76 14.91 30.67
CA LEU A 693 38.43 15.38 31.88
C LEU A 693 38.81 14.14 32.69
N SER A 694 40.10 13.87 32.86
CA SER A 694 40.58 12.73 33.64
C SER A 694 41.61 13.15 34.69
N LEU A 695 41.54 12.54 35.86
CA LEU A 695 42.60 12.61 36.87
C LEU A 695 43.30 11.24 36.93
N SER A 696 44.60 11.21 36.70
CA SER A 696 45.43 10.01 36.81
C SER A 696 46.62 10.27 37.72
N GLN A 697 47.02 9.29 38.52
CA GLN A 697 48.19 9.40 39.40
C GLN A 697 49.40 8.75 38.70
N SER A 698 50.55 9.41 38.64
CA SER A 698 51.77 8.85 38.01
C SER A 698 52.30 7.66 38.82
N GLU A 699 52.83 6.64 38.14
CA GLU A 699 53.42 5.44 38.77
C GLU A 699 54.89 5.64 39.22
N ASP A 700 55.49 6.80 38.99
CA ASP A 700 56.85 7.13 39.43
C ASP A 700 56.96 7.39 40.95
N ASP A 701 58.19 7.31 41.48
CA ASP A 701 58.54 7.42 42.91
C ASP A 701 58.05 8.73 43.57
N ALA A 702 57.81 9.77 42.77
CA ALA A 702 57.09 10.97 43.17
C ALA A 702 55.60 10.85 42.81
N LYS A 703 54.75 10.53 43.79
CA LYS A 703 53.27 10.48 43.64
C LYS A 703 52.73 11.84 43.16
N SER A 704 52.58 12.02 41.85
CA SER A 704 52.04 13.25 41.26
C SER A 704 50.67 12.99 40.65
N THR A 705 49.71 13.88 40.93
CA THR A 705 48.37 13.82 40.34
C THR A 705 48.39 14.61 39.03
N ILE A 706 48.09 13.96 37.91
CA ILE A 706 48.01 14.56 36.59
C ILE A 706 46.54 14.81 36.25
N VAL A 707 46.22 16.06 35.92
CA VAL A 707 44.92 16.48 35.40
C VAL A 707 45.02 16.58 33.89
N ARG A 708 44.15 15.89 33.16
CA ARG A 708 44.08 15.93 31.68
C ARG A 708 42.73 16.46 31.23
N LEU A 709 42.77 17.41 30.31
CA LEU A 709 41.63 18.06 29.66
C LEU A 709 41.73 17.79 28.16
N GLY A 710 40.68 17.26 27.54
CA GLY A 710 40.69 16.84 26.13
C GLY A 710 39.48 17.31 25.33
N LYS A 711 39.69 17.61 24.05
CA LYS A 711 38.65 17.93 23.08
C LYS A 711 38.91 17.26 21.74
N GLN A 712 37.90 16.57 21.22
CA GLN A 712 37.85 15.95 19.92
C GLN A 712 37.31 16.96 18.89
N ILE A 713 38.21 17.58 18.14
CA ILE A 713 37.86 18.60 17.14
C ILE A 713 37.18 17.98 15.90
N SER A 714 37.53 16.74 15.55
CA SER A 714 36.92 16.00 14.45
C SER A 714 37.16 14.50 14.61
N ARG A 715 36.64 13.66 13.69
CA ARG A 715 36.93 12.20 13.68
C ARG A 715 38.42 11.85 13.61
N ARG A 716 39.30 12.79 13.23
CA ARG A 716 40.75 12.57 13.05
C ARG A 716 41.64 13.43 13.94
N TRP A 717 41.12 14.50 14.55
CA TRP A 717 41.90 15.46 15.34
C TRP A 717 41.45 15.46 16.79
N TYR A 718 42.41 15.33 17.71
CA TYR A 718 42.22 15.42 19.14
C TYR A 718 43.27 16.38 19.74
N VAL A 719 42.83 17.24 20.66
CA VAL A 719 43.69 18.15 21.40
C VAL A 719 43.53 17.85 22.88
N GLY A 720 44.65 17.60 23.56
CA GLY A 720 44.72 17.43 25.00
C GLY A 720 45.64 18.46 25.64
N TYR A 721 45.33 18.83 26.88
CA TYR A 721 46.24 19.52 27.78
C TYR A 721 46.33 18.71 29.07
N GLU A 722 47.54 18.38 29.50
CA GLU A 722 47.79 17.65 30.73
C GLU A 722 48.73 18.45 31.62
N ARG A 723 48.49 18.40 32.94
CA ARG A 723 49.31 19.09 33.92
C ARG A 723 49.37 18.32 35.23
N GLY A 724 50.57 18.08 35.72
CA GLY A 724 50.78 17.60 37.08
C GLY A 724 50.46 18.71 38.10
N LEU A 725 49.72 18.41 39.16
CA LEU A 725 49.40 19.38 40.22
C LEU A 725 50.66 19.91 40.93
N ASN A 726 51.75 19.15 40.92
CA ASN A 726 53.04 19.53 41.49
C ASN A 726 54.01 20.12 40.45
N ALA A 727 53.59 20.21 39.18
CA ALA A 727 54.40 20.75 38.08
C ALA A 727 54.03 22.22 37.80
N THR A 728 55.07 23.04 37.60
CA THR A 728 54.94 24.45 37.23
C THR A 728 54.47 24.67 35.79
N THR A 729 54.66 23.65 34.95
CA THR A 729 54.45 23.64 33.51
C THR A 729 53.53 22.47 33.14
N GLY A 730 52.88 22.56 31.98
CA GLY A 730 51.95 21.53 31.50
C GLY A 730 52.18 21.27 30.03
N SER A 731 51.81 20.08 29.56
CA SER A 731 51.99 19.62 28.19
C SER A 731 50.70 19.69 27.39
N TRP A 732 50.80 20.29 26.21
CA TRP A 732 49.82 20.19 25.15
C TRP A 732 50.11 18.97 24.29
N GLN A 733 49.06 18.25 23.90
CA GLN A 733 49.11 17.11 23.01
C GLN A 733 48.15 17.32 21.85
N LEU A 734 48.64 17.15 20.63
CA LEU A 734 47.87 17.20 19.39
C LEU A 734 48.00 15.85 18.69
N ILE A 735 46.89 15.14 18.55
CA ILE A 735 46.86 13.80 17.96
C ILE A 735 46.08 13.85 16.66
N TYR A 736 46.74 13.45 15.58
CA TYR A 736 46.17 13.33 14.24
C TYR A 736 46.19 11.88 13.75
N ARG A 737 45.00 11.31 13.52
CA ARG A 737 44.84 9.96 12.98
C ARG A 737 44.87 10.02 11.46
N ILE A 738 46.02 9.70 10.88
CA ILE A 738 46.26 9.71 9.43
C ILE A 738 45.48 8.57 8.76
N ALA A 739 45.56 7.36 9.32
CA ALA A 739 44.88 6.17 8.84
C ALA A 739 44.54 5.24 10.01
N GLN A 740 43.80 4.15 9.77
CA GLN A 740 43.41 3.19 10.82
C GLN A 740 44.59 2.61 11.64
N ARG A 741 45.81 2.64 11.09
CA ARG A 741 47.02 2.09 11.72
C ARG A 741 48.13 3.12 11.97
N PHE A 742 47.96 4.38 11.55
CA PHE A 742 48.99 5.43 11.67
C PHE A 742 48.44 6.64 12.39
N THR A 743 49.07 7.00 13.52
CA THR A 743 48.72 8.15 14.34
C THR A 743 49.94 9.03 14.55
N LEU A 744 49.83 10.31 14.23
CA LEU A 744 50.85 11.31 14.54
C LEU A 744 50.46 11.99 15.84
N ARG A 745 51.39 12.05 16.80
CA ARG A 745 51.22 12.75 18.08
C ARG A 745 52.29 13.81 18.21
N ALA A 746 51.90 15.07 18.27
CA ALA A 746 52.78 16.17 18.62
C ALA A 746 52.53 16.54 20.07
N GLN A 747 53.59 16.62 20.88
CA GLN A 747 53.54 17.05 22.27
C GLN A 747 54.45 18.28 22.44
N SER A 748 53.98 19.25 23.22
CA SER A 748 54.69 20.52 23.47
C SER A 748 54.43 20.98 24.89
N GLY A 749 55.47 21.26 25.67
CA GLY A 749 55.37 21.63 27.08
C GLY A 749 56.72 21.44 27.75
N ASP A 750 56.74 20.61 28.81
CA ASP A 750 57.99 20.20 29.48
C ASP A 750 58.96 19.49 28.53
N ASP A 751 58.43 18.55 27.75
CA ASP A 751 59.13 17.93 26.63
C ASP A 751 58.40 18.26 25.32
N THR A 752 59.19 18.57 24.27
CA THR A 752 58.68 18.77 22.92
C THR A 752 59.06 17.56 22.07
N ALA A 753 58.06 16.82 21.61
CA ALA A 753 58.26 15.59 20.85
C ALA A 753 57.24 15.46 19.71
N LEU A 754 57.64 14.77 18.64
CA LEU A 754 56.76 14.41 17.53
C LEU A 754 56.88 12.91 17.27
N ASP A 755 55.85 12.17 17.65
CA ASP A 755 55.80 10.72 17.54
C ASP A 755 54.94 10.29 16.36
N LEU A 756 55.45 9.36 15.54
CA LEU A 756 54.64 8.60 14.60
C LEU A 756 54.39 7.21 15.17
N ILE A 757 53.16 6.97 15.60
CA ILE A 757 52.73 5.73 16.23
C ILE A 757 52.07 4.85 15.16
N TRP A 758 52.68 3.69 14.91
CA TRP A 758 52.11 2.64 14.08
C TRP A 758 51.58 1.51 14.96
N GLN A 759 50.31 1.14 14.78
CA GLN A 759 49.68 0.06 15.53
C GLN A 759 49.36 -1.13 14.64
N TRP A 760 49.90 -2.29 15.00
CA TRP A 760 49.62 -3.57 14.37
C TRP A 760 48.79 -4.43 15.34
N LYS A 761 47.63 -4.91 14.91
CA LYS A 761 46.84 -5.89 15.66
C LYS A 761 46.99 -7.25 15.00
N TRP A 762 47.34 -8.27 15.80
CA TRP A 762 47.12 -9.67 15.40
C TRP A 762 45.63 -9.99 15.60
N ASN A 763 45.05 -10.72 14.65
CA ASN A 763 43.68 -11.23 14.77
C ASN A 763 43.60 -12.31 15.84
#